data_AF-A0A9Q1H562-F1
#
_entry.id   AF-A0A9Q1H562-F1
#
_cell.length_a   1.000
_cell.length_b   1.000
_cell.length_c   1.000
_cell.angle_alpha   90.00
_cell.angle_beta   90.00
_cell.angle_gamma   90.00
#
_symmetry.space_group_name_H-M   'P 1'
#
loop_
_entity.id
_entity.type
_entity.pdbx_description
1 polymer ?
#
loop_
_entity_poly.entity_id
_entity_poly.type
_entity_poly.pdbx_seq_one_letter_code
_entity_poly.pdbx_strand_id
1 'polypeptide(L)'
;MEDPQDSSLRQQFQALQEQQQKKLLKRKQKQEDKIKEEERKSAEAKMNGLNITDDMDLQLSQPIPQDSIFNEELNRHLQEQLRELKDETGRLYKLLSERDHEIRKLKKKREEERQALSGMTGGMAGDAAATKIVELSKKNREITAELESEKTKVKQLLLKLRDAEKVASNSASTSKSPRAPKDPLEKEAEHLAAELKTTQDKLNQATSKLGELRTQTATLKQELKLAHKALSSEVGEGVNIQSLLSGNSNWRGRAQQILLLQKKVADLKSELEVLQLRPSTEMSLEEQFMTMGIEEDGGSTSRTVTSFKSSKGGSGMRIDEVQRNRLKQMEKERKEAKEKANNDLQALEEDYKKVKEKMEAAKARNKVLANELKTCKQQMTVLTDKGKHDNELIEALMKQQSHLKTLLEEKTAGFEESQKKHQQNTMEMQLKKQHDANIVEQLKKIVEEKENKVKQLEEEIVEMQKNKLMSSNSCQPQPPGRPASFVPNSPSPPSRQSVYSSSRQRTSSRLSREKTDITNGIASRNGMRPASTGSMSKAATPTDTSDEVRRQFQEYKSLLQVAEVERDRVMELVQVLQQRIDESNQKVLESQDQVTELKQRNAHLEKQMDRLKVENVKGMGKKATKRPVGALSTVQDLLRADVPVSQETTDELQARLAIQIDENDALKTALQSTLKAKEEDLNLYQQMMEQTKQVFLTGLRQYRQGNS
;
A
#
# COMPACT_ATOMS: atom_id res chain seq x y z
N MET A 1 59.67 46.33 26.90
CA MET A 1 58.28 45.84 26.90
C MET A 1 58.02 45.35 25.50
N GLU A 2 58.00 44.03 25.27
CA GLU A 2 57.67 43.45 23.96
C GLU A 2 56.15 43.28 23.86
N ASP A 3 55.57 43.72 22.75
CA ASP A 3 54.13 43.78 22.54
C ASP A 3 53.49 42.38 22.56
N PRO A 4 52.41 42.17 23.34
CA PRO A 4 51.75 40.87 23.46
C PRO A 4 51.14 40.37 22.14
N GLN A 5 50.91 41.25 21.16
CA GLN A 5 50.45 40.85 19.83
C GLN A 5 51.55 40.22 18.98
N ASP A 6 52.80 40.66 19.13
CA ASP A 6 53.93 40.13 18.35
C ASP A 6 54.34 38.74 18.84
N SER A 7 54.21 38.49 20.15
CA SER A 7 54.36 37.17 20.76
C SER A 7 53.29 36.17 20.26
N SER A 8 52.04 36.62 20.14
CA SER A 8 50.95 35.78 19.61
C SER A 8 51.16 35.42 18.15
N LEU A 9 51.61 36.37 17.32
CA LEU A 9 51.87 36.13 15.90
C LEU A 9 53.06 35.19 15.69
N ARG A 10 54.12 35.32 16.51
CA ARG A 10 55.25 34.39 16.55
C ARG A 10 54.83 32.99 16.96
N GLN A 11 53.96 32.85 17.96
CA GLN A 11 53.39 31.55 18.35
C GLN A 11 52.57 30.91 17.22
N GLN A 12 51.76 31.70 16.51
CA GLN A 12 50.98 31.21 15.37
C GLN A 12 51.88 30.78 14.20
N PHE A 13 52.93 31.53 13.92
CA PHE A 13 53.91 31.19 12.89
C PHE A 13 54.69 29.93 13.25
N GLN A 14 55.11 29.78 14.50
CA GLN A 14 55.79 28.59 15.01
C GLN A 14 54.87 27.36 14.97
N ALA A 15 53.60 27.50 15.35
CA ALA A 15 52.62 26.43 15.25
C ALA A 15 52.38 25.99 13.79
N LEU A 16 52.37 26.95 12.85
CA LEU A 16 52.26 26.65 11.42
C LEU A 16 53.50 25.93 10.90
N GLN A 17 54.70 26.34 11.33
CA GLN A 17 55.96 25.71 10.96
C GLN A 17 56.06 24.27 11.50
N GLU A 18 55.65 24.04 12.75
CA GLU A 18 55.53 22.70 13.33
C GLU A 18 54.50 21.84 12.59
N GLN A 19 53.36 22.41 12.19
CA GLN A 19 52.35 21.69 11.42
C GLN A 19 52.88 21.25 10.04
N GLN A 20 53.70 22.08 9.39
CA GLN A 20 54.36 21.74 8.13
C GLN A 20 55.43 20.65 8.33
N GLN A 21 56.26 20.74 9.36
CA GLN A 21 57.25 19.70 9.69
C GLN A 21 56.58 18.36 10.00
N LYS A 22 55.47 18.37 10.74
CA LYS A 22 54.70 17.17 11.07
C LYS A 22 54.05 16.52 9.84
N LYS A 23 53.62 17.33 8.87
CA LYS A 23 53.15 16.83 7.55
C LYS A 23 54.28 16.19 6.75
N LEU A 24 55.48 16.78 6.77
CA LEU A 24 56.66 16.24 6.09
C LEU A 24 57.08 14.89 6.69
N LEU A 25 57.16 14.80 8.02
CA LEU A 25 57.44 13.56 8.77
C LEU A 25 56.42 12.47 8.47
N LYS A 26 55.12 12.78 8.45
CA LYS A 26 54.08 11.82 8.05
C LYS A 26 54.21 11.35 6.61
N ARG A 27 54.69 12.21 5.70
CA ARG A 27 54.96 11.84 4.31
C ARG A 27 56.16 10.89 4.21
N LYS A 28 57.24 11.19 4.94
CA LYS A 28 58.44 10.35 5.01
C LYS A 28 58.12 8.98 5.62
N GLN A 29 57.35 8.94 6.70
CA GLN A 29 56.93 7.69 7.34
C GLN A 29 56.05 6.83 6.41
N LYS A 30 55.11 7.46 5.68
CA LYS A 30 54.33 6.75 4.65
C LYS A 30 55.18 6.23 3.50
N GLN A 31 56.31 6.87 3.20
CA GLN A 31 57.23 6.42 2.14
C GLN A 31 58.11 5.27 2.65
N GLU A 32 58.58 5.34 3.89
CA GLU A 32 59.27 4.22 4.57
C GLU A 32 58.36 2.99 4.73
N ASP A 33 57.08 3.20 5.08
CA ASP A 33 56.11 2.11 5.19
C ASP A 33 55.84 1.46 3.82
N LYS A 34 55.79 2.26 2.75
CA LYS A 34 55.68 1.74 1.37
C LYS A 34 56.91 0.95 0.96
N ILE A 35 58.12 1.44 1.27
CA ILE A 35 59.36 0.73 0.98
C ILE A 35 59.41 -0.59 1.77
N LYS A 36 59.03 -0.58 3.06
CA LYS A 36 58.95 -1.81 3.87
C LYS A 36 57.88 -2.78 3.36
N GLU A 37 56.78 -2.28 2.81
CA GLU A 37 55.73 -3.11 2.22
C GLU A 37 56.17 -3.71 0.88
N GLU A 38 56.95 -2.98 0.08
CA GLU A 38 57.60 -3.47 -1.13
C GLU A 38 58.72 -4.47 -0.82
N GLU A 39 59.51 -4.25 0.23
CA GLU A 39 60.51 -5.20 0.74
C GLU A 39 59.85 -6.47 1.28
N ARG A 40 58.70 -6.38 1.96
CA ARG A 40 57.92 -7.55 2.40
C ARG A 40 57.36 -8.33 1.21
N LYS A 41 56.84 -7.65 0.18
CA LYS A 41 56.37 -8.28 -1.05
C LYS A 41 57.52 -8.92 -1.84
N SER A 42 58.70 -8.31 -1.83
CA SER A 42 59.93 -8.86 -2.43
C SER A 42 60.50 -10.04 -1.63
N ALA A 43 60.38 -10.02 -0.30
CA ALA A 43 60.75 -11.13 0.58
C ALA A 43 59.78 -12.32 0.47
N GLU A 44 58.47 -12.08 0.34
CA GLU A 44 57.47 -13.12 0.04
C GLU A 44 57.68 -13.73 -1.35
N ALA A 45 58.14 -12.94 -2.34
CA ALA A 45 58.53 -13.45 -3.65
C ALA A 45 59.81 -14.30 -3.60
N LYS A 46 60.76 -13.96 -2.73
CA LYS A 46 62.00 -14.75 -2.51
C LYS A 46 61.78 -16.03 -1.70
N MET A 47 60.77 -16.10 -0.84
CA MET A 47 60.44 -17.33 -0.09
C MET A 47 59.80 -18.44 -0.96
N ASN A 48 59.29 -18.09 -2.14
CA ASN A 48 58.72 -19.02 -3.13
C ASN A 48 59.69 -19.31 -4.31
N GLY A 49 60.90 -18.77 -4.29
CA GLY A 49 61.95 -19.08 -5.25
C GLY A 49 62.86 -20.16 -4.68
N LEU A 50 62.92 -21.31 -5.35
CA LEU A 50 63.84 -22.40 -5.08
C LEU A 50 65.27 -21.89 -4.80
N ASN A 51 65.73 -22.13 -3.57
CA ASN A 51 67.14 -22.11 -3.21
C ASN A 51 67.91 -23.08 -4.11
N ILE A 52 68.72 -22.56 -5.02
CA ILE A 52 69.92 -23.25 -5.50
C ILE A 52 71.06 -22.25 -5.38
N THR A 53 71.79 -22.39 -4.28
CA THR A 53 73.15 -21.87 -4.10
C THR A 53 74.04 -22.52 -5.14
N ASP A 54 74.62 -21.70 -6.02
CA ASP A 54 75.64 -22.11 -6.98
C ASP A 54 76.98 -22.18 -6.23
N ASP A 55 77.28 -23.36 -5.71
CA ASP A 55 78.56 -23.71 -5.07
C ASP A 55 79.02 -25.04 -5.63
N MET A 56 79.50 -25.06 -6.88
CA MET A 56 80.27 -26.18 -7.43
C MET A 56 81.25 -25.66 -8.49
N ASP A 57 82.49 -25.42 -8.06
CA ASP A 57 83.69 -25.29 -8.90
C ASP A 57 83.81 -26.49 -9.87
N LEU A 58 83.40 -26.36 -11.14
CA LEU A 58 83.71 -27.34 -12.17
C LEU A 58 84.32 -26.73 -13.43
N GLN A 59 85.56 -27.14 -13.65
CA GLN A 59 86.46 -26.79 -14.74
C GLN A 59 85.93 -27.24 -16.10
N LEU A 60 86.14 -26.39 -17.11
CA LEU A 60 85.91 -26.68 -18.52
C LEU A 60 86.67 -27.94 -18.97
N SER A 61 85.97 -28.88 -19.60
CA SER A 61 86.59 -29.67 -20.65
C SER A 61 85.61 -30.12 -21.74
N GLN A 62 86.01 -29.75 -22.96
CA GLN A 62 85.68 -30.30 -24.28
C GLN A 62 84.43 -29.82 -25.05
N PRO A 63 84.57 -29.72 -26.40
CA PRO A 63 83.71 -28.93 -27.26
C PRO A 63 82.55 -29.75 -27.83
N ILE A 64 81.35 -29.16 -27.88
CA ILE A 64 80.14 -29.80 -28.41
C ILE A 64 79.64 -29.03 -29.65
N PRO A 65 79.08 -29.73 -30.66
CA PRO A 65 79.15 -29.42 -32.10
C PRO A 65 78.25 -28.29 -32.63
N GLN A 66 78.40 -28.00 -33.92
CA GLN A 66 77.69 -27.02 -34.75
C GLN A 66 76.15 -27.20 -34.84
N ASP A 67 75.43 -27.24 -33.72
CA ASP A 67 73.96 -27.04 -33.66
C ASP A 67 73.59 -25.57 -33.40
N SER A 68 74.57 -24.66 -33.38
CA SER A 68 74.37 -23.25 -33.05
C SER A 68 73.54 -22.46 -34.08
N ILE A 69 73.43 -22.91 -35.33
CA ILE A 69 72.70 -22.18 -36.38
C ILE A 69 71.18 -22.36 -36.24
N PHE A 70 70.69 -23.53 -35.83
CA PHE A 70 69.25 -23.76 -35.60
C PHE A 70 68.78 -23.14 -34.27
N ASN A 71 69.72 -22.89 -33.36
CA ASN A 71 69.45 -22.27 -32.07
C ASN A 71 69.42 -20.73 -32.16
N GLU A 72 70.18 -20.11 -33.08
CA GLU A 72 70.12 -18.66 -33.30
C GLU A 72 68.79 -18.20 -33.89
N GLU A 73 68.22 -18.92 -34.85
CA GLU A 73 66.96 -18.53 -35.46
C GLU A 73 65.76 -18.72 -34.52
N LEU A 74 65.78 -19.79 -33.72
CA LEU A 74 64.82 -20.00 -32.63
C LEU A 74 65.00 -18.97 -31.51
N ASN A 75 66.23 -18.66 -31.11
CA ASN A 75 66.49 -17.60 -30.13
C ASN A 75 66.06 -16.23 -30.67
N ARG A 76 66.28 -15.93 -31.96
CA ARG A 76 65.79 -14.71 -32.60
C ARG A 76 64.28 -14.66 -32.56
N HIS A 77 63.59 -15.75 -32.90
CA HIS A 77 62.13 -15.83 -32.84
C HIS A 77 61.60 -15.66 -31.40
N LEU A 78 62.22 -16.32 -30.42
CA LEU A 78 61.86 -16.16 -29.00
C LEU A 78 62.14 -14.75 -28.49
N GLN A 79 63.23 -14.12 -28.93
CA GLN A 79 63.55 -12.73 -28.60
C GLN A 79 62.57 -11.74 -29.26
N GLU A 80 62.14 -12.01 -30.49
CA GLU A 80 61.08 -11.26 -31.18
C GLU A 80 59.75 -11.38 -30.42
N GLN A 81 59.35 -12.61 -30.07
CA GLN A 81 58.14 -12.85 -29.27
C GLN A 81 58.22 -12.20 -27.89
N LEU A 82 59.37 -12.25 -27.21
CA LEU A 82 59.57 -11.56 -25.94
C LEU A 82 59.50 -10.04 -26.10
N ARG A 83 59.94 -9.49 -27.24
CA ARG A 83 59.82 -8.06 -27.55
C ARG A 83 58.37 -7.68 -27.82
N GLU A 84 57.67 -8.43 -28.65
CA GLU A 84 56.24 -8.24 -28.93
C GLU A 84 55.39 -8.32 -27.66
N LEU A 85 55.63 -9.31 -26.81
CA LEU A 85 54.93 -9.44 -25.53
C LEU A 85 55.26 -8.28 -24.58
N LYS A 86 56.50 -7.77 -24.57
CA LYS A 86 56.87 -6.58 -23.79
C LYS A 86 56.18 -5.32 -24.31
N ASP A 87 56.13 -5.15 -25.63
CA ASP A 87 55.44 -4.03 -26.26
C ASP A 87 53.94 -4.08 -26.01
N GLU A 88 53.33 -5.26 -26.11
CA GLU A 88 51.91 -5.46 -25.79
C GLU A 88 51.63 -5.21 -24.32
N THR A 89 52.48 -5.71 -23.42
CA THR A 89 52.40 -5.42 -21.99
C THR A 89 52.51 -3.91 -21.73
N GLY A 90 53.39 -3.20 -22.43
CA GLY A 90 53.51 -1.74 -22.37
C GLY A 90 52.26 -1.00 -22.85
N ARG A 91 51.65 -1.44 -23.96
CA ARG A 91 50.37 -0.89 -24.45
C ARG A 91 49.24 -1.14 -23.47
N LEU A 92 49.14 -2.34 -22.89
CA LEU A 92 48.15 -2.69 -21.88
C LEU A 92 48.30 -1.83 -20.62
N TYR A 93 49.52 -1.60 -20.12
CA TYR A 93 49.75 -0.69 -19.00
C TYR A 93 49.33 0.75 -19.30
N LYS A 94 49.60 1.24 -20.53
CA LYS A 94 49.16 2.57 -20.96
C LYS A 94 47.64 2.67 -21.00
N LEU A 95 46.97 1.68 -21.60
CA LEU A 95 45.50 1.62 -21.65
C LEU A 95 44.89 1.53 -20.25
N LEU A 96 45.47 0.74 -19.36
CA LEU A 96 45.04 0.63 -17.97
C LEU A 96 45.16 1.98 -17.24
N SER A 97 46.28 2.69 -17.44
CA SER A 97 46.49 4.04 -16.88
C SER A 97 45.47 5.06 -17.42
N GLU A 98 45.14 4.99 -18.72
CA GLU A 98 44.10 5.82 -19.34
C GLU A 98 42.73 5.51 -18.74
N ARG A 99 42.37 4.23 -18.58
CA ARG A 99 41.10 3.81 -17.94
C ARG A 99 41.04 4.20 -16.47
N ASP A 100 42.14 4.09 -15.74
CA ASP A 100 42.23 4.56 -14.36
C ASP A 100 42.07 6.07 -14.26
N HIS A 101 42.62 6.82 -15.22
CA HIS A 101 42.42 8.26 -15.29
C HIS A 101 40.95 8.61 -15.60
N GLU A 102 40.32 7.89 -16.50
CA GLU A 102 38.90 8.03 -16.81
C GLU A 102 38.00 7.68 -15.61
N ILE A 103 38.30 6.60 -14.90
CA ILE A 103 37.62 6.22 -13.66
C ILE A 103 37.78 7.32 -12.60
N ARG A 104 38.98 7.87 -12.44
CA ARG A 104 39.21 9.00 -11.52
C ARG A 104 38.40 10.24 -11.92
N LYS A 105 38.36 10.57 -13.21
CA LYS A 105 37.58 11.69 -13.74
C LYS A 105 36.07 11.49 -13.53
N LEU A 106 35.54 10.30 -13.79
CA LEU A 106 34.15 9.96 -13.56
C LEU A 106 33.78 9.97 -12.07
N LYS A 107 34.67 9.45 -11.20
CA LYS A 107 34.48 9.54 -9.74
C LYS A 107 34.45 10.99 -9.26
N LYS A 108 35.35 11.83 -9.78
CA LYS A 108 35.38 13.27 -9.48
C LYS A 108 34.08 13.95 -9.95
N LYS A 109 33.63 13.68 -11.19
CA LYS A 109 32.37 14.21 -11.71
C LYS A 109 31.15 13.77 -10.87
N ARG A 110 31.10 12.51 -10.44
CA ARG A 110 30.02 12.03 -9.54
C ARG A 110 30.07 12.64 -8.15
N GLU A 111 31.26 12.98 -7.65
CA GLU A 111 31.43 13.72 -6.40
C GLU A 111 30.98 15.18 -6.58
N GLU A 112 31.36 15.84 -7.67
CA GLU A 112 30.92 17.19 -8.01
C GLU A 112 29.40 17.26 -8.23
N GLU A 113 28.80 16.30 -8.93
CA GLU A 113 27.35 16.17 -9.10
C GLU A 113 26.65 15.93 -7.76
N ARG A 114 27.21 15.08 -6.89
CA ARG A 114 26.70 14.85 -5.54
C ARG A 114 26.83 16.10 -4.66
N GLN A 115 27.91 16.85 -4.78
CA GLN A 115 28.11 18.12 -4.08
C GLN A 115 27.21 19.22 -4.64
N ALA A 116 26.95 19.25 -5.94
CA ALA A 116 25.97 20.15 -6.56
C ALA A 116 24.54 19.78 -6.15
N LEU A 117 24.21 18.49 -6.06
CA LEU A 117 22.92 18.03 -5.54
C LEU A 117 22.78 18.35 -4.04
N SER A 118 23.85 18.18 -3.26
CA SER A 118 23.94 18.55 -1.84
C SER A 118 23.89 20.07 -1.65
N GLY A 119 24.45 20.87 -2.57
CA GLY A 119 24.42 22.33 -2.54
C GLY A 119 23.08 22.92 -3.00
N MET A 120 22.35 22.24 -3.90
CA MET A 120 21.05 22.67 -4.40
C MET A 120 19.88 22.14 -3.55
N THR A 121 20.12 21.16 -2.68
CA THR A 121 19.18 20.66 -1.66
C THR A 121 19.64 20.91 -0.21
N GLY A 122 20.76 21.65 -0.05
CA GLY A 122 21.46 21.92 1.20
C GLY A 122 20.89 23.09 2.00
N GLY A 123 19.57 23.12 2.17
CA GLY A 123 18.90 23.95 3.15
C GLY A 123 17.98 23.08 4.00
N MET A 124 18.54 22.38 4.98
CA MET A 124 17.86 21.64 6.07
C MET A 124 16.92 20.47 5.68
N ALA A 125 16.43 20.39 4.44
CA ALA A 125 15.41 19.41 4.03
C ALA A 125 15.99 18.05 3.57
N GLY A 126 17.16 18.04 2.92
CA GLY A 126 17.81 16.80 2.46
C GLY A 126 18.32 15.93 3.63
N ASP A 127 18.83 16.56 4.68
CA ASP A 127 19.35 15.87 5.87
C ASP A 127 18.20 15.33 6.76
N ALA A 128 17.07 16.05 6.80
CA ALA A 128 15.83 15.57 7.41
C ALA A 128 15.23 14.36 6.65
N ALA A 129 15.32 14.34 5.32
CA ALA A 129 14.86 13.21 4.51
C ALA A 129 15.76 11.97 4.69
N ALA A 130 17.08 12.15 4.70
CA ALA A 130 18.04 11.06 4.91
C ALA A 130 17.90 10.43 6.31
N THR A 131 17.81 11.25 7.36
CA THR A 131 17.56 10.76 8.72
C THR A 131 16.20 10.07 8.84
N LYS A 132 15.15 10.60 8.18
CA LYS A 132 13.83 9.96 8.20
C LYS A 132 13.79 8.63 7.45
N ILE A 133 14.51 8.50 6.35
CA ILE A 133 14.63 7.24 5.61
C ILE A 133 15.32 6.18 6.48
N VAL A 134 16.38 6.53 7.21
CA VAL A 134 17.07 5.62 8.14
C VAL A 134 16.16 5.24 9.31
N GLU A 135 15.46 6.20 9.90
CA GLU A 135 14.52 5.95 11.01
C GLU A 135 13.35 5.06 10.57
N LEU A 136 12.76 5.33 9.40
CA LEU A 136 11.71 4.50 8.82
C LEU A 136 12.22 3.11 8.48
N SER A 137 13.45 2.98 7.97
CA SER A 137 14.07 1.69 7.69
C SER A 137 14.32 0.89 8.97
N LYS A 138 14.70 1.55 10.07
CA LYS A 138 14.88 0.92 11.39
C LYS A 138 13.54 0.44 11.94
N LYS A 139 12.50 1.29 11.89
CA LYS A 139 11.13 0.93 12.27
C LYS A 139 10.57 -0.23 11.43
N ASN A 140 10.87 -0.26 10.14
CA ASN A 140 10.41 -1.34 9.27
C ASN A 140 11.07 -2.68 9.63
N ARG A 141 12.36 -2.68 9.98
CA ARG A 141 13.06 -3.88 10.49
C ARG A 141 12.51 -4.34 11.84
N GLU A 142 12.22 -3.41 12.74
CA GLU A 142 11.68 -3.68 14.07
C GLU A 142 10.27 -4.28 13.99
N ILE A 143 9.37 -3.69 13.20
CA ILE A 143 8.02 -4.24 12.92
C ILE A 143 8.12 -5.62 12.27
N THR A 144 9.08 -5.84 11.36
CA THR A 144 9.30 -7.15 10.74
C THR A 144 9.74 -8.20 11.77
N ALA A 145 10.65 -7.83 12.67
CA ALA A 145 11.10 -8.72 13.75
C ALA A 145 9.96 -9.03 14.75
N GLU A 146 9.16 -8.03 15.12
CA GLU A 146 7.97 -8.24 15.96
C GLU A 146 6.96 -9.17 15.28
N LEU A 147 6.67 -8.97 14.00
CA LEU A 147 5.78 -9.83 13.21
C LEU A 147 6.29 -11.28 13.17
N GLU A 148 7.60 -11.50 13.00
CA GLU A 148 8.19 -12.84 13.04
C GLU A 148 8.13 -13.48 14.43
N SER A 149 8.36 -12.69 15.48
CA SER A 149 8.22 -13.13 16.87
C SER A 149 6.76 -13.50 17.20
N GLU A 150 5.78 -12.77 16.65
CA GLU A 150 4.37 -13.05 16.89
C GLU A 150 3.91 -14.26 16.08
N LYS A 151 4.37 -14.40 14.83
CA LYS A 151 4.15 -15.61 14.03
C LYS A 151 4.70 -16.87 14.71
N THR A 152 5.85 -16.77 15.39
CA THR A 152 6.42 -17.90 16.13
C THR A 152 5.63 -18.20 17.41
N LYS A 153 5.17 -17.20 18.17
CA LYS A 153 4.24 -17.40 19.30
C LYS A 153 2.93 -18.04 18.87
N VAL A 154 2.32 -17.58 17.77
CA VAL A 154 1.09 -18.18 17.22
C VAL A 154 1.32 -19.64 16.84
N LYS A 155 2.44 -19.98 16.19
CA LYS A 155 2.79 -21.38 15.90
C LYS A 155 2.95 -22.22 17.17
N GLN A 156 3.58 -21.67 18.22
CA GLN A 156 3.73 -22.37 19.51
C GLN A 156 2.37 -22.56 20.21
N LEU A 157 1.48 -21.57 20.17
CA LEU A 157 0.12 -21.68 20.70
C LEU A 157 -0.71 -22.71 19.93
N LEU A 158 -0.61 -22.74 18.59
CA LEU A 158 -1.27 -23.75 17.78
C LEU A 158 -0.77 -25.17 18.07
N LEU A 159 0.54 -25.35 18.31
CA LEU A 159 1.09 -26.65 18.73
C LEU A 159 0.55 -27.05 20.10
N LYS A 160 0.54 -26.13 21.08
CA LYS A 160 -0.03 -26.38 22.41
C LYS A 160 -1.53 -26.68 22.36
N LEU A 161 -2.28 -25.99 21.49
CA LEU A 161 -3.71 -26.25 21.26
C LEU A 161 -3.90 -27.67 20.71
N ARG A 162 -3.12 -28.05 19.69
CA ARG A 162 -3.17 -29.40 19.09
C ARG A 162 -2.79 -30.49 20.09
N ASP A 163 -1.84 -30.23 20.97
CA ASP A 163 -1.44 -31.17 22.03
C ASP A 163 -2.49 -31.24 23.14
N ALA A 164 -3.09 -30.12 23.52
CA ALA A 164 -4.21 -30.09 24.47
C ALA A 164 -5.46 -30.78 23.90
N GLU A 165 -5.78 -30.60 22.62
CA GLU A 165 -6.85 -31.31 21.90
C GLU A 165 -6.58 -32.82 21.86
N LYS A 166 -5.34 -33.25 21.62
CA LYS A 166 -4.96 -34.66 21.68
C LYS A 166 -5.14 -35.24 23.09
N VAL A 167 -4.71 -34.51 24.12
CA VAL A 167 -4.88 -34.93 25.53
C VAL A 167 -6.36 -34.96 25.92
N ALA A 168 -7.17 -33.99 25.47
CA ALA A 168 -8.61 -33.97 25.67
C ALA A 168 -9.31 -35.14 24.94
N SER A 169 -8.87 -35.48 23.72
CA SER A 169 -9.39 -36.63 22.98
C SER A 169 -8.98 -37.97 23.62
N ASN A 170 -7.80 -38.03 24.24
CA ASN A 170 -7.33 -39.22 24.95
C ASN A 170 -8.03 -39.41 26.31
N SER A 171 -8.34 -38.33 27.04
CA SER A 171 -9.10 -38.40 28.30
C SER A 171 -10.60 -38.74 28.10
N ALA A 172 -11.12 -38.64 26.88
CA ALA A 172 -12.48 -39.09 26.55
C ALA A 172 -12.58 -40.60 26.23
N SER A 173 -11.47 -41.36 26.31
CA SER A 173 -11.40 -42.77 25.92
C SER A 173 -11.31 -43.75 27.11
N THR A 174 -12.28 -43.69 28.01
CA THR A 174 -12.61 -44.77 28.96
C THR A 174 -14.02 -45.31 28.71
N SER A 175 -14.28 -45.75 27.46
CA SER A 175 -15.30 -46.77 27.20
C SER A 175 -14.98 -47.49 25.88
N LYS A 176 -15.11 -48.83 25.89
CA LYS A 176 -14.59 -49.77 24.89
C LYS A 176 -15.31 -49.68 23.54
N SER A 177 -14.58 -49.69 22.41
CA SER A 177 -14.90 -50.47 21.19
C SER A 177 -13.74 -50.45 20.18
N PRO A 178 -13.52 -51.50 19.36
CA PRO A 178 -12.27 -51.70 18.62
C PRO A 178 -12.17 -50.86 17.33
N ARG A 179 -11.10 -50.06 17.30
CA ARG A 179 -10.22 -49.69 16.16
C ARG A 179 -10.84 -49.77 14.74
N ALA A 180 -11.24 -48.61 14.21
CA ALA A 180 -11.34 -48.36 12.78
C ALA A 180 -10.06 -47.66 12.25
N PRO A 181 -9.63 -47.89 10.99
CA PRO A 181 -8.42 -47.31 10.43
C PRO A 181 -8.61 -45.81 10.17
N LYS A 182 -7.58 -45.00 10.44
CA LYS A 182 -7.57 -43.56 10.14
C LYS A 182 -7.73 -43.34 8.63
N ASP A 183 -8.75 -42.57 8.26
CA ASP A 183 -9.14 -42.28 6.88
C ASP A 183 -8.02 -41.61 6.06
N PRO A 184 -7.84 -41.97 4.77
CA PRO A 184 -6.93 -41.31 3.83
C PRO A 184 -7.22 -39.82 3.60
N LEU A 185 -8.45 -39.38 3.88
CA LEU A 185 -9.00 -38.07 3.53
C LEU A 185 -8.34 -36.87 4.25
N GLU A 186 -7.89 -37.02 5.51
CA GLU A 186 -7.26 -35.91 6.24
C GLU A 186 -5.85 -35.58 5.71
N LYS A 187 -5.10 -36.58 5.26
CA LYS A 187 -3.76 -36.37 4.66
C LYS A 187 -3.85 -35.73 3.29
N GLU A 188 -4.91 -36.04 2.54
CA GLU A 188 -5.19 -35.47 1.23
C GLU A 188 -5.60 -34.00 1.34
N ALA A 189 -6.39 -33.65 2.37
CA ALA A 189 -6.73 -32.27 2.68
C ALA A 189 -5.53 -31.41 3.12
N GLU A 190 -4.63 -31.93 3.95
CA GLU A 190 -3.39 -31.23 4.33
C GLU A 190 -2.44 -31.05 3.11
N HIS A 191 -2.38 -32.02 2.19
CA HIS A 191 -1.60 -31.92 0.94
C HIS A 191 -2.18 -30.86 0.00
N LEU A 192 -3.50 -30.87 -0.23
CA LEU A 192 -4.19 -29.89 -1.07
C LEU A 192 -4.04 -28.47 -0.53
N ALA A 193 -4.07 -28.28 0.80
CA ALA A 193 -3.84 -26.98 1.42
C ALA A 193 -2.39 -26.47 1.25
N ALA A 194 -1.41 -27.38 1.33
CA ALA A 194 -0.02 -27.04 1.05
C ALA A 194 0.19 -26.70 -0.43
N GLU A 195 -0.45 -27.42 -1.33
CA GLU A 195 -0.39 -27.20 -2.77
C GLU A 195 -1.07 -25.90 -3.18
N LEU A 196 -2.24 -25.57 -2.61
CA LEU A 196 -2.90 -24.26 -2.73
C LEU A 196 -2.00 -23.11 -2.26
N LYS A 197 -1.27 -23.30 -1.16
CA LYS A 197 -0.34 -22.28 -0.66
C LYS A 197 0.85 -22.08 -1.59
N THR A 198 1.45 -23.15 -2.08
CA THR A 198 2.60 -23.05 -3.02
C THR A 198 2.19 -22.47 -4.37
N THR A 199 0.99 -22.78 -4.85
CA THR A 199 0.44 -22.19 -6.09
C THR A 199 0.11 -20.71 -5.90
N GLN A 200 -0.44 -20.32 -4.74
CA GLN A 200 -0.64 -18.92 -4.38
C GLN A 200 0.68 -18.14 -4.28
N ASP A 201 1.73 -18.72 -3.69
CA ASP A 201 3.05 -18.11 -3.61
C ASP A 201 3.69 -17.96 -5.01
N LYS A 202 3.52 -18.95 -5.89
CA LYS A 202 3.96 -18.87 -7.29
C LYS A 202 3.20 -17.79 -8.07
N LEU A 203 1.89 -17.65 -7.84
CA LEU A 203 1.07 -16.60 -8.44
C LEU A 203 1.53 -15.20 -7.99
N ASN A 204 1.80 -15.03 -6.70
CA ASN A 204 2.33 -13.79 -6.15
C ASN A 204 3.72 -13.45 -6.73
N GLN A 205 4.60 -14.45 -6.85
CA GLN A 205 5.92 -14.27 -7.47
C GLN A 205 5.83 -13.91 -8.96
N ALA A 206 4.94 -14.56 -9.71
CA ALA A 206 4.68 -14.22 -11.11
C ALA A 206 4.10 -12.81 -11.25
N THR A 207 3.19 -12.41 -10.36
CA THR A 207 2.59 -11.06 -10.34
C THR A 207 3.63 -9.99 -10.03
N SER A 208 4.56 -10.25 -9.10
CA SER A 208 5.70 -9.36 -8.81
C SER A 208 6.63 -9.21 -10.01
N LYS A 209 7.03 -10.32 -10.65
CA LYS A 209 7.84 -10.29 -11.87
C LYS A 209 7.15 -9.52 -13.01
N LEU A 210 5.84 -9.66 -13.13
CA LEU A 210 5.06 -8.95 -14.14
C LEU A 210 5.05 -7.44 -13.84
N GLY A 211 4.97 -7.03 -12.57
CA GLY A 211 5.16 -5.65 -12.13
C GLY A 211 6.55 -5.09 -12.47
N GLU A 212 7.61 -5.87 -12.25
CA GLU A 212 8.99 -5.52 -12.61
C GLU A 212 9.15 -5.36 -14.12
N LEU A 213 8.65 -6.30 -14.92
CA LEU A 213 8.71 -6.25 -16.39
C LEU A 213 7.92 -5.07 -16.96
N ARG A 214 6.76 -4.72 -16.37
CA ARG A 214 6.01 -3.51 -16.74
C ARG A 214 6.82 -2.25 -16.47
N THR A 215 7.49 -2.19 -15.33
CA THR A 215 8.33 -1.06 -14.95
C THR A 215 9.54 -0.93 -15.88
N GLN A 216 10.23 -2.04 -16.17
CA GLN A 216 11.33 -2.07 -17.15
C GLN A 216 10.88 -1.67 -18.56
N THR A 217 9.70 -2.10 -18.98
CA THR A 217 9.14 -1.70 -20.29
C THR A 217 8.85 -0.20 -20.32
N ALA A 218 8.39 0.39 -19.21
CA ALA A 218 8.16 1.82 -19.12
C ALA A 218 9.47 2.62 -19.17
N THR A 219 10.51 2.18 -18.46
CA THR A 219 11.83 2.81 -18.51
C THR A 219 12.46 2.71 -19.89
N LEU A 220 12.43 1.53 -20.53
CA LEU A 220 12.93 1.35 -21.89
C LEU A 220 12.18 2.23 -22.91
N LYS A 221 10.86 2.40 -22.77
CA LYS A 221 10.08 3.33 -23.61
C LYS A 221 10.50 4.79 -23.38
N GLN A 222 10.83 5.18 -22.15
CA GLN A 222 11.31 6.53 -21.86
C GLN A 222 12.71 6.75 -22.43
N GLU A 223 13.62 5.80 -22.27
CA GLU A 223 14.96 5.83 -22.87
C GLU A 223 14.89 5.90 -24.39
N LEU A 224 13.99 5.14 -25.02
CA LEU A 224 13.74 5.22 -26.46
C LEU A 224 13.26 6.62 -26.90
N LYS A 225 12.36 7.25 -26.13
CA LYS A 225 11.92 8.63 -26.40
C LYS A 225 13.06 9.64 -26.25
N LEU A 226 13.92 9.47 -25.25
CA LEU A 226 15.10 10.31 -25.06
C LEU A 226 16.10 10.12 -26.20
N ALA A 227 16.34 8.88 -26.64
CA ALA A 227 17.18 8.58 -27.78
C ALA A 227 16.62 9.19 -29.08
N HIS A 228 15.31 9.08 -29.33
CA HIS A 228 14.66 9.77 -30.45
C HIS A 228 14.80 11.29 -30.38
N LYS A 229 14.69 11.90 -29.19
CA LYS A 229 14.88 13.34 -29.01
C LYS A 229 16.34 13.75 -29.26
N ALA A 230 17.31 12.97 -28.79
CA ALA A 230 18.73 13.19 -29.05
C ALA A 230 19.03 13.10 -30.56
N LEU A 231 18.56 12.05 -31.23
CA LEU A 231 18.70 11.90 -32.68
C LEU A 231 18.02 13.05 -33.44
N SER A 232 16.84 13.49 -33.01
CA SER A 232 16.17 14.66 -33.61
C SER A 232 17.01 15.93 -33.47
N SER A 233 17.74 16.10 -32.36
CA SER A 233 18.62 17.27 -32.18
C SER A 233 19.88 17.24 -33.06
N GLU A 234 20.31 16.05 -33.51
CA GLU A 234 21.43 15.88 -34.44
C GLU A 234 21.01 15.94 -35.91
N VAL A 235 19.81 15.47 -36.24
CA VAL A 235 19.32 15.44 -37.62
C VAL A 235 18.51 16.68 -37.98
N GLY A 236 18.01 17.43 -36.99
CA GLY A 236 17.19 18.64 -37.12
C GLY A 236 15.78 18.45 -36.56
N GLU A 237 15.20 19.47 -35.93
CA GLU A 237 13.83 19.42 -35.42
C GLU A 237 12.82 19.25 -36.56
N GLY A 238 11.95 18.25 -36.47
CA GLY A 238 10.88 17.99 -37.44
C GLY A 238 11.15 16.89 -38.47
N VAL A 239 12.29 16.19 -38.42
CA VAL A 239 12.61 15.11 -39.36
C VAL A 239 12.10 13.76 -38.84
N ASN A 240 11.33 13.04 -39.67
CA ASN A 240 10.82 11.72 -39.32
C ASN A 240 11.94 10.66 -39.41
N ILE A 241 12.38 10.15 -38.25
CA ILE A 241 13.46 9.15 -38.13
C ILE A 241 13.16 7.87 -38.94
N GLN A 242 11.89 7.46 -39.05
CA GLN A 242 11.48 6.31 -39.85
C GLN A 242 11.74 6.51 -41.36
N SER A 243 11.59 7.76 -41.84
CA SER A 243 11.82 8.11 -43.24
C SER A 243 13.31 8.19 -43.61
N LEU A 244 14.18 8.52 -42.65
CA LEU A 244 15.64 8.49 -42.81
C LEU A 244 16.19 7.07 -42.91
N LEU A 245 15.63 6.15 -42.10
CA LEU A 245 15.99 4.72 -42.15
C LEU A 245 15.58 4.04 -43.46
N SER A 246 14.63 4.62 -44.19
CA SER A 246 14.10 4.08 -45.45
C SER A 246 15.02 4.36 -46.67
N GLY A 247 16.19 4.97 -46.49
CA GLY A 247 17.24 5.13 -47.51
C GLY A 247 16.95 6.13 -48.64
N ASN A 248 15.69 6.54 -48.85
CA ASN A 248 15.29 7.37 -49.99
C ASN A 248 15.24 8.89 -49.68
N SER A 249 15.90 9.35 -48.62
CA SER A 249 15.90 10.77 -48.25
C SER A 249 17.19 11.47 -48.69
N ASN A 250 17.07 12.54 -49.48
CA ASN A 250 18.17 13.48 -49.81
C ASN A 250 18.58 14.36 -48.59
N TRP A 251 18.25 13.93 -47.38
CA TRP A 251 18.45 14.71 -46.16
C TRP A 251 19.90 14.65 -45.70
N ARG A 252 20.53 15.82 -45.52
CA ARG A 252 21.87 15.94 -44.94
C ARG A 252 21.75 16.36 -43.48
N GLY A 253 22.38 15.60 -42.57
CA GLY A 253 22.36 15.88 -41.14
C GLY A 253 23.08 17.18 -40.77
N ARG A 254 22.79 17.70 -39.56
CA ARG A 254 23.34 18.95 -39.04
C ARG A 254 24.87 18.96 -39.03
N ALA A 255 25.50 17.84 -38.68
CA ALA A 255 26.96 17.72 -38.67
C ALA A 255 27.57 17.93 -40.08
N GLN A 256 26.95 17.38 -41.13
CA GLN A 256 27.42 17.56 -42.50
C GLN A 256 27.18 18.99 -43.00
N GLN A 257 26.07 19.61 -42.58
CA GLN A 257 25.78 21.02 -42.87
C GLN A 257 26.77 21.95 -42.16
N ILE A 258 27.13 21.66 -40.91
CA ILE A 258 28.17 22.38 -40.16
C ILE A 258 29.52 22.23 -40.87
N LEU A 259 29.92 21.03 -41.29
CA LEU A 259 31.18 20.82 -42.02
C LEU A 259 31.24 21.61 -43.34
N LEU A 260 30.13 21.63 -44.09
CA LEU A 260 30.03 22.43 -45.32
C LEU A 260 30.14 23.93 -45.04
N LEU A 261 29.46 24.41 -43.99
CA LEU A 261 29.55 25.81 -43.57
C LEU A 261 30.94 26.17 -43.07
N GLN A 262 31.58 25.29 -42.29
CA GLN A 262 32.96 25.46 -41.82
C GLN A 262 33.94 25.53 -42.98
N LYS A 263 33.81 24.63 -43.96
CA LYS A 263 34.62 24.67 -45.20
C LYS A 263 34.42 25.98 -45.93
N LYS A 264 33.16 26.40 -46.13
CA LYS A 264 32.84 27.65 -46.83
C LYS A 264 33.34 28.90 -46.08
N VAL A 265 33.30 28.88 -44.76
CA VAL A 265 33.90 29.94 -43.91
C VAL A 265 35.42 29.93 -44.02
N ALA A 266 36.06 28.75 -44.10
CA ALA A 266 37.50 28.66 -44.31
C ALA A 266 37.91 29.19 -45.70
N ASP A 267 37.17 28.84 -46.74
CA ASP A 267 37.38 29.33 -48.11
C ASP A 267 37.20 30.86 -48.17
N LEU A 268 36.12 31.40 -47.59
CA LEU A 268 35.89 32.85 -47.53
C LEU A 268 36.93 33.59 -46.68
N LYS A 269 37.43 32.97 -45.60
CA LYS A 269 38.53 33.53 -44.81
C LYS A 269 39.82 33.57 -45.60
N SER A 270 40.12 32.51 -46.36
CA SER A 270 41.25 32.47 -47.28
C SER A 270 41.14 33.57 -48.35
N GLU A 271 39.96 33.76 -48.95
CA GLU A 271 39.72 34.84 -49.91
C GLU A 271 39.88 36.23 -49.28
N LEU A 272 39.42 36.43 -48.04
CA LEU A 272 39.58 37.68 -47.30
C LEU A 272 41.04 37.95 -46.93
N GLU A 273 41.78 36.94 -46.52
CA GLU A 273 43.20 37.02 -46.19
C GLU A 273 44.03 37.38 -47.43
N VAL A 274 43.70 36.81 -48.59
CA VAL A 274 44.27 37.19 -49.89
C VAL A 274 43.95 38.65 -50.25
N LEU A 275 42.75 39.14 -49.91
CA LEU A 275 42.39 40.56 -50.09
C LEU A 275 43.10 41.49 -49.10
N GLN A 276 43.40 41.03 -47.88
CA GLN A 276 44.12 41.80 -46.85
C GLN A 276 45.65 41.83 -47.06
N LEU A 277 46.23 40.84 -47.73
CA LEU A 277 47.65 40.80 -48.12
C LEU A 277 47.99 41.70 -49.33
N ARG A 278 47.01 42.41 -49.90
CA ARG A 278 47.25 43.44 -50.91
C ARG A 278 47.78 44.71 -50.23
N PRO A 279 48.96 45.24 -50.57
CA PRO A 279 49.48 46.46 -49.95
C PRO A 279 48.60 47.67 -50.29
N SER A 280 48.02 48.26 -49.24
CA SER A 280 47.68 49.67 -49.03
C SER A 280 47.05 50.47 -50.17
N THR A 281 45.74 50.69 -50.05
CA THR A 281 45.18 52.06 -50.17
C THR A 281 44.25 52.26 -48.97
N GLU A 282 44.80 52.86 -47.92
CA GLU A 282 44.01 53.45 -46.83
C GLU A 282 43.07 54.51 -47.44
N MET A 283 41.76 54.24 -47.47
CA MET A 283 40.77 55.31 -47.56
C MET A 283 40.34 55.68 -46.15
N SER A 284 40.49 56.96 -45.85
CA SER A 284 40.21 57.62 -44.58
C SER A 284 38.73 57.54 -44.21
N LEU A 285 38.47 57.41 -42.90
CA LEU A 285 37.15 57.41 -42.24
C LEU A 285 36.28 58.65 -42.57
N GLU A 286 36.86 59.70 -43.14
CA GLU A 286 36.19 60.96 -43.52
C GLU A 286 35.20 60.78 -44.69
N GLU A 287 35.45 59.81 -45.59
CA GLU A 287 34.65 59.63 -46.82
C GLU A 287 33.40 58.76 -46.59
N GLN A 288 33.38 57.97 -45.50
CA GLN A 288 32.25 57.09 -45.14
C GLN A 288 31.15 57.82 -44.34
N PHE A 289 31.43 59.02 -43.84
CA PHE A 289 30.49 59.82 -43.03
C PHE A 289 29.66 60.83 -43.83
N MET A 290 30.01 61.09 -45.09
CA MET A 290 29.36 62.11 -45.95
C MET A 290 28.18 61.58 -46.80
N THR A 291 27.74 60.33 -46.61
CA THR A 291 26.70 59.71 -47.47
C THR A 291 25.41 59.29 -46.76
N MET A 292 25.17 59.73 -45.53
CA MET A 292 23.91 59.49 -44.81
C MET A 292 23.37 60.80 -44.24
N GLY A 293 22.62 61.53 -45.06
CA GLY A 293 21.94 62.74 -44.61
C GLY A 293 20.96 63.30 -45.65
N ILE A 294 19.67 62.99 -45.41
CA ILE A 294 18.49 63.76 -45.85
C ILE A 294 17.99 63.46 -47.27
N GLU A 295 16.99 62.55 -47.35
CA GLU A 295 15.95 62.62 -48.38
C GLU A 295 14.87 63.60 -47.90
N GLU A 296 14.73 64.76 -48.54
CA GLU A 296 13.43 65.34 -48.89
C GLU A 296 13.57 66.09 -50.23
N ASP A 297 12.94 65.49 -51.24
CA ASP A 297 12.20 66.08 -52.36
C ASP A 297 12.89 66.98 -53.42
N GLY A 298 12.72 66.58 -54.68
CA GLY A 298 12.64 67.49 -55.84
C GLY A 298 13.91 67.72 -56.69
N GLY A 299 13.93 67.14 -57.89
CA GLY A 299 14.41 67.85 -59.09
C GLY A 299 15.77 67.48 -59.70
N SER A 300 15.69 66.80 -60.85
CA SER A 300 16.57 66.84 -62.04
C SER A 300 17.96 67.52 -61.97
N THR A 301 19.00 66.80 -62.41
CA THR A 301 19.98 67.11 -63.49
C THR A 301 21.22 66.22 -63.29
N SER A 302 21.49 65.23 -64.18
CA SER A 302 22.57 65.27 -65.19
C SER A 302 23.93 65.74 -64.62
N ARG A 303 25.08 65.07 -64.76
CA ARG A 303 25.57 64.20 -65.84
C ARG A 303 27.05 63.88 -65.53
N THR A 304 27.50 62.65 -65.82
CA THR A 304 28.84 62.26 -66.37
C THR A 304 30.12 62.57 -65.57
N VAL A 305 31.25 61.84 -65.56
CA VAL A 305 31.95 60.86 -66.43
C VAL A 305 32.90 60.12 -65.44
N THR A 306 33.19 58.82 -65.45
CA THR A 306 34.14 58.19 -66.38
C THR A 306 34.03 56.66 -66.41
N SER A 307 34.06 56.19 -67.66
CA SER A 307 34.04 54.82 -68.13
C SER A 307 35.39 54.11 -67.91
N PHE A 308 35.35 52.86 -67.46
CA PHE A 308 36.16 51.80 -68.08
C PHE A 308 35.27 50.57 -68.36
N LYS A 309 35.13 50.27 -69.67
CA LYS A 309 34.45 49.11 -70.28
C LYS A 309 35.32 47.85 -70.05
N SER A 310 34.89 46.59 -70.03
CA SER A 310 33.82 45.80 -70.66
C SER A 310 33.59 44.58 -69.75
N SER A 311 32.43 43.92 -69.63
CA SER A 311 31.68 43.32 -70.71
C SER A 311 30.27 42.88 -70.26
N LYS A 312 29.30 43.05 -71.17
CA LYS A 312 28.19 42.14 -71.47
C LYS A 312 27.33 41.59 -70.30
N GLY A 313 26.11 42.14 -70.21
CA GLY A 313 24.93 41.37 -69.78
C GLY A 313 23.99 42.14 -68.87
N GLY A 314 22.77 42.43 -69.33
CA GLY A 314 21.67 43.01 -68.56
C GLY A 314 21.11 42.09 -67.45
N SER A 315 21.99 41.49 -66.65
CA SER A 315 21.67 40.57 -65.55
C SER A 315 21.80 41.21 -64.17
N GLY A 316 22.63 42.25 -64.02
CA GLY A 316 22.92 42.89 -62.72
C GLY A 316 21.69 43.51 -62.03
N MET A 317 20.85 44.27 -62.76
CA MET A 317 19.62 44.85 -62.18
C MET A 317 18.63 43.80 -61.67
N ARG A 318 18.52 42.64 -62.36
CA ARG A 318 17.64 41.54 -61.91
C ARG A 318 18.19 40.84 -60.68
N ILE A 319 19.52 40.72 -60.56
CA ILE A 319 20.15 40.08 -59.40
C ILE A 319 19.96 40.94 -58.14
N ASP A 320 20.14 42.26 -58.24
CA ASP A 320 19.96 43.18 -57.11
C ASP A 320 18.50 43.23 -56.63
N GLU A 321 17.54 43.18 -57.56
CA GLU A 321 16.12 43.13 -57.24
C GLU A 321 15.71 41.80 -56.57
N VAL A 322 16.26 40.67 -57.05
CA VAL A 322 16.05 39.36 -56.43
C VAL A 322 16.67 39.28 -55.02
N GLN A 323 17.86 39.84 -54.83
CA GLN A 323 18.50 39.90 -53.51
C GLN A 323 17.70 40.79 -52.53
N ARG A 324 17.20 41.94 -52.99
CA ARG A 324 16.35 42.83 -52.17
C ARG A 324 15.03 42.16 -51.78
N ASN A 325 14.39 41.44 -52.70
CA ASN A 325 13.17 40.68 -52.42
C ASN A 325 13.43 39.51 -51.47
N ARG A 326 14.58 38.84 -51.58
CA ARG A 326 15.00 37.80 -50.64
C ARG A 326 15.24 38.36 -49.23
N LEU A 327 15.82 39.55 -49.11
CA LEU A 327 16.01 40.21 -47.81
C LEU A 327 14.67 40.55 -47.14
N LYS A 328 13.74 41.14 -47.89
CA LYS A 328 12.37 41.42 -47.42
C LYS A 328 11.63 40.16 -47.00
N GLN A 329 11.79 39.06 -47.74
CA GLN A 329 11.21 37.77 -47.40
C GLN A 329 11.79 37.22 -46.08
N MET A 330 13.12 37.27 -45.91
CA MET A 330 13.78 36.85 -44.66
C MET A 330 13.35 37.72 -43.46
N GLU A 331 13.17 39.03 -43.65
CA GLU A 331 12.67 39.93 -42.62
C GLU A 331 11.22 39.64 -42.24
N LYS A 332 10.37 39.35 -43.24
CA LYS A 332 8.98 38.93 -43.04
C LYS A 332 8.91 37.61 -42.28
N GLU A 333 9.68 36.60 -42.68
CA GLU A 333 9.76 35.30 -41.99
C GLU A 333 10.28 35.46 -40.56
N ARG A 334 11.28 36.33 -40.33
CA ARG A 334 11.77 36.63 -38.98
C ARG A 334 10.69 37.30 -38.12
N LYS A 335 9.90 38.20 -38.70
CA LYS A 335 8.79 38.87 -38.02
C LYS A 335 7.67 37.88 -37.68
N GLU A 336 7.28 37.03 -38.63
CA GLU A 336 6.28 35.98 -38.45
C GLU A 336 6.73 34.94 -37.42
N ALA A 337 7.99 34.53 -37.43
CA ALA A 337 8.55 33.62 -36.43
C ALA A 337 8.54 34.24 -35.02
N LYS A 338 8.86 35.54 -34.91
CA LYS A 338 8.79 36.28 -33.64
C LYS A 338 7.35 36.40 -33.14
N GLU A 339 6.40 36.69 -34.03
CA GLU A 339 4.98 36.78 -33.70
C GLU A 339 4.42 35.43 -33.25
N LYS A 340 4.78 34.35 -33.98
CA LYS A 340 4.42 32.98 -33.59
C LYS A 340 4.98 32.61 -32.21
N ALA A 341 6.26 32.88 -31.95
CA ALA A 341 6.87 32.62 -30.64
C ALA A 341 6.20 33.42 -29.52
N ASN A 342 5.76 34.65 -29.80
CA ASN A 342 5.03 35.47 -28.83
C ASN A 342 3.62 34.92 -28.55
N ASN A 343 2.92 34.43 -29.58
CA ASN A 343 1.62 33.78 -29.43
C ASN A 343 1.75 32.46 -28.64
N ASP A 344 2.78 31.67 -28.91
CA ASP A 344 3.07 30.42 -28.18
C ASP A 344 3.39 30.72 -26.70
N LEU A 345 4.12 31.81 -26.42
CA LEU A 345 4.41 32.25 -25.05
C LEU A 345 3.13 32.65 -24.32
N GLN A 346 2.25 33.45 -24.94
CA GLN A 346 0.96 33.84 -24.37
C GLN A 346 0.06 32.62 -24.11
N ALA A 347 -0.02 31.67 -25.05
CA ALA A 347 -0.78 30.43 -24.87
C ALA A 347 -0.24 29.60 -23.68
N LEU A 348 1.09 29.52 -23.55
CA LEU A 348 1.72 28.79 -22.45
C LEU A 348 1.48 29.48 -21.09
N GLU A 349 1.46 30.81 -21.04
CA GLU A 349 1.12 31.59 -19.84
C GLU A 349 -0.35 31.36 -19.43
N GLU A 350 -1.27 31.33 -20.38
CA GLU A 350 -2.68 31.00 -20.12
C GLU A 350 -2.85 29.57 -19.58
N ASP A 351 -2.16 28.61 -20.17
CA ASP A 351 -2.21 27.21 -19.73
C ASP A 351 -1.59 27.04 -18.35
N TYR A 352 -0.49 27.74 -18.06
CA TYR A 352 0.09 27.81 -16.71
C TYR A 352 -0.92 28.36 -15.70
N LYS A 353 -1.63 29.44 -16.05
CA LYS A 353 -2.67 30.03 -15.19
C LYS A 353 -3.81 29.03 -14.94
N LYS A 354 -4.33 28.37 -15.98
CA LYS A 354 -5.38 27.34 -15.86
C LYS A 354 -4.93 26.17 -14.97
N VAL A 355 -3.69 25.72 -15.10
CA VAL A 355 -3.13 24.64 -14.26
C VAL A 355 -2.97 25.10 -12.82
N LYS A 356 -2.51 26.33 -12.58
CA LYS A 356 -2.40 26.92 -11.25
C LYS A 356 -3.77 27.00 -10.56
N GLU A 357 -4.81 27.45 -11.27
CA GLU A 357 -6.18 27.50 -10.76
C GLU A 357 -6.72 26.11 -10.42
N LYS A 358 -6.50 25.10 -11.29
CA LYS A 358 -6.85 23.69 -11.00
C LYS A 358 -6.14 23.16 -9.76
N MET A 359 -4.87 23.52 -9.58
CA MET A 359 -4.07 23.09 -8.44
C MET A 359 -4.54 23.74 -7.13
N GLU A 360 -4.86 25.04 -7.13
CA GLU A 360 -5.44 25.71 -5.96
C GLU A 360 -6.85 25.17 -5.63
N ALA A 361 -7.67 24.89 -6.64
CA ALA A 361 -8.96 24.22 -6.43
C ALA A 361 -8.81 22.81 -5.84
N ALA A 362 -7.82 22.04 -6.30
CA ALA A 362 -7.51 20.72 -5.75
C ALA A 362 -6.99 20.79 -4.30
N LYS A 363 -6.16 21.80 -3.97
CA LYS A 363 -5.73 22.06 -2.59
C LYS A 363 -6.92 22.40 -1.69
N ALA A 364 -7.84 23.25 -2.14
CA ALA A 364 -9.05 23.60 -1.39
C ALA A 364 -9.92 22.36 -1.14
N ARG A 365 -10.16 21.53 -2.16
CA ARG A 365 -10.89 20.26 -2.01
C ARG A 365 -10.21 19.31 -1.01
N ASN A 366 -8.90 19.13 -1.11
CA ASN A 366 -8.15 18.29 -0.17
C ASN A 366 -8.26 18.79 1.28
N LYS A 367 -8.26 20.12 1.48
CA LYS A 367 -8.46 20.71 2.81
C LYS A 367 -9.85 20.42 3.37
N VAL A 368 -10.90 20.51 2.54
CA VAL A 368 -12.27 20.17 2.94
C VAL A 368 -12.38 18.67 3.27
N LEU A 369 -11.91 17.80 2.37
CA LEU A 369 -11.91 16.34 2.58
C LEU A 369 -11.13 15.93 3.83
N ALA A 370 -10.00 16.58 4.12
CA ALA A 370 -9.24 16.32 5.34
C ALA A 370 -10.02 16.70 6.61
N ASN A 371 -10.79 17.79 6.58
CA ASN A 371 -11.66 18.19 7.68
C ASN A 371 -12.83 17.22 7.86
N GLU A 372 -13.50 16.83 6.77
CA GLU A 372 -14.58 15.83 6.80
C GLU A 372 -14.09 14.50 7.35
N LEU A 373 -12.92 14.03 6.91
CA LEU A 373 -12.29 12.81 7.42
C LEU A 373 -11.97 12.91 8.92
N LYS A 374 -11.57 14.09 9.40
CA LYS A 374 -11.37 14.34 10.84
C LYS A 374 -12.70 14.26 11.60
N THR A 375 -13.77 14.85 11.08
CA THR A 375 -15.11 14.79 11.69
C THR A 375 -15.66 13.36 11.71
N CYS A 376 -15.54 12.61 10.61
CA CYS A 376 -15.95 11.21 10.56
C CYS A 376 -15.17 10.35 11.58
N LYS A 377 -13.85 10.57 11.71
CA LYS A 377 -13.05 9.90 12.75
C LYS A 377 -13.55 10.22 14.16
N GLN A 378 -13.87 11.48 14.45
CA GLN A 378 -14.42 11.87 15.75
C GLN A 378 -15.78 11.19 16.01
N GLN A 379 -16.66 11.13 15.02
CA GLN A 379 -17.94 10.41 15.12
C GLN A 379 -17.72 8.91 15.38
N MET A 380 -16.76 8.30 14.69
CA MET A 380 -16.43 6.88 14.89
C MET A 380 -15.89 6.62 16.30
N THR A 381 -15.07 7.51 16.85
CA THR A 381 -14.62 7.43 18.25
C THR A 381 -15.81 7.48 19.21
N VAL A 382 -16.74 8.42 19.02
CA VAL A 382 -17.94 8.53 19.86
C VAL A 382 -18.79 7.27 19.80
N LEU A 383 -18.99 6.69 18.62
CA LEU A 383 -19.74 5.43 18.47
C LEU A 383 -19.02 4.25 19.16
N THR A 384 -17.69 4.21 19.05
CA THR A 384 -16.87 3.17 19.72
C THR A 384 -17.00 3.30 21.23
N ASP A 385 -16.95 4.53 21.76
CA ASP A 385 -17.10 4.76 23.19
C ASP A 385 -18.51 4.40 23.65
N LYS A 386 -19.56 4.74 22.91
CA LYS A 386 -20.93 4.27 23.21
C LYS A 386 -21.00 2.74 23.28
N GLY A 387 -20.42 2.04 22.30
CA GLY A 387 -20.35 0.58 22.31
C GLY A 387 -19.63 0.00 23.53
N LYS A 388 -18.60 0.69 24.06
CA LYS A 388 -17.96 0.28 25.32
C LYS A 388 -18.91 0.41 26.52
N HIS A 389 -19.62 1.54 26.63
CA HIS A 389 -20.60 1.75 27.71
C HIS A 389 -21.74 0.72 27.63
N ASP A 390 -22.22 0.39 26.43
CA ASP A 390 -23.24 -0.64 26.22
C ASP A 390 -22.72 -2.01 26.66
N ASN A 391 -21.47 -2.36 26.35
CA ASN A 391 -20.84 -3.60 26.82
C ASN A 391 -20.70 -3.63 28.35
N GLU A 392 -20.31 -2.53 29.00
CA GLU A 392 -20.24 -2.42 30.45
C GLU A 392 -21.63 -2.61 31.09
N LEU A 393 -22.67 -2.02 30.49
CA LEU A 393 -24.05 -2.20 30.93
C LEU A 393 -24.51 -3.65 30.80
N ILE A 394 -24.22 -4.30 29.67
CA ILE A 394 -24.52 -5.72 29.45
C ILE A 394 -23.79 -6.57 30.50
N GLU A 395 -22.51 -6.31 30.77
CA GLU A 395 -21.75 -7.03 31.79
C GLU A 395 -22.37 -6.87 33.19
N ALA A 396 -22.78 -5.65 33.55
CA ALA A 396 -23.43 -5.38 34.82
C ALA A 396 -24.77 -6.12 34.95
N LEU A 397 -25.59 -6.12 33.90
CA LEU A 397 -26.86 -6.85 33.86
C LEU A 397 -26.65 -8.37 33.92
N MET A 398 -25.66 -8.89 33.20
CA MET A 398 -25.30 -10.32 33.24
C MET A 398 -24.83 -10.74 34.64
N LYS A 399 -24.05 -9.89 35.33
CA LYS A 399 -23.66 -10.12 36.73
C LYS A 399 -24.86 -10.15 37.66
N GLN A 400 -25.80 -9.21 37.52
CA GLN A 400 -27.04 -9.20 38.30
C GLN A 400 -27.90 -10.45 38.03
N GLN A 401 -28.05 -10.84 36.77
CA GLN A 401 -28.80 -12.05 36.39
C GLN A 401 -28.15 -13.31 36.97
N SER A 402 -26.82 -13.42 36.91
CA SER A 402 -26.08 -14.53 37.51
C SER A 402 -26.27 -14.57 39.03
N HIS A 403 -26.17 -13.42 39.71
CA HIS A 403 -26.36 -13.35 41.16
C HIS A 403 -27.78 -13.76 41.59
N LEU A 404 -28.80 -13.28 40.88
CA LEU A 404 -30.19 -13.67 41.13
C LEU A 404 -30.41 -15.17 40.88
N LYS A 405 -29.78 -15.74 39.85
CA LYS A 405 -29.84 -17.18 39.58
C LYS A 405 -29.22 -17.99 40.72
N THR A 406 -28.05 -17.59 41.22
CA THR A 406 -27.42 -18.24 42.38
C THR A 406 -28.28 -18.15 43.64
N LEU A 407 -28.87 -16.99 43.93
CA LEU A 407 -29.79 -16.85 45.07
C LEU A 407 -31.03 -17.73 44.94
N LEU A 408 -31.55 -17.92 43.73
CA LEU A 408 -32.65 -18.84 43.45
C LEU A 408 -32.23 -20.30 43.70
N GLU A 409 -31.07 -20.70 43.17
CA GLU A 409 -30.49 -22.03 43.39
C GLU A 409 -30.28 -22.33 44.88
N GLU A 410 -29.71 -21.38 45.63
CA GLU A 410 -29.53 -21.47 47.08
C GLU A 410 -30.88 -21.60 47.83
N LYS A 411 -31.90 -20.83 47.45
CA LYS A 411 -33.23 -20.94 48.06
C LYS A 411 -33.91 -22.26 47.72
N THR A 412 -33.78 -22.75 46.49
CA THR A 412 -34.33 -24.06 46.11
C THR A 412 -33.63 -25.19 46.87
N ALA A 413 -32.30 -25.15 46.98
CA ALA A 413 -31.53 -26.13 47.75
C ALA A 413 -31.92 -26.10 49.24
N GLY A 414 -32.06 -24.91 49.84
CA GLY A 414 -32.51 -24.75 51.22
C GLY A 414 -33.93 -25.27 51.47
N PHE A 415 -34.84 -25.11 50.50
CA PHE A 415 -36.20 -25.66 50.57
C PHE A 415 -36.19 -27.20 50.49
N GLU A 416 -35.41 -27.76 49.57
CA GLU A 416 -35.24 -29.22 49.46
C GLU A 416 -34.63 -29.84 50.73
N GLU A 417 -33.62 -29.18 51.32
CA GLU A 417 -33.01 -29.65 52.57
C GLU A 417 -34.01 -29.60 53.74
N SER A 418 -34.77 -28.52 53.84
CA SER A 418 -35.82 -28.37 54.87
C SER A 418 -36.94 -29.40 54.69
N GLN A 419 -37.32 -29.68 53.44
CA GLN A 419 -38.31 -30.71 53.11
C GLN A 419 -37.80 -32.11 53.46
N LYS A 420 -36.54 -32.43 53.15
CA LYS A 420 -35.91 -33.70 53.54
C LYS A 420 -35.86 -33.87 55.06
N LYS A 421 -35.46 -32.84 55.81
CA LYS A 421 -35.49 -32.86 57.29
C LYS A 421 -36.90 -33.08 57.81
N HIS A 422 -37.91 -32.43 57.22
CA HIS A 422 -39.30 -32.63 57.63
C HIS A 422 -39.80 -34.06 57.35
N GLN A 423 -39.48 -34.61 56.18
CA GLN A 423 -39.80 -36.00 55.83
C GLN A 423 -39.10 -37.00 56.78
N GLN A 424 -37.82 -36.77 57.08
CA GLN A 424 -37.05 -37.60 58.02
C GLN A 424 -37.65 -37.56 59.42
N ASN A 425 -37.98 -36.37 59.94
CA ASN A 425 -38.63 -36.22 61.25
C ASN A 425 -40.02 -36.89 61.27
N THR A 426 -40.76 -36.82 60.17
CA THR A 426 -42.07 -37.47 60.06
C THR A 426 -41.94 -38.99 60.08
N MET A 427 -40.95 -39.53 59.36
CA MET A 427 -40.65 -40.96 59.35
C MET A 427 -40.18 -41.47 60.73
N GLU A 428 -39.33 -40.70 61.41
CA GLU A 428 -38.90 -41.01 62.77
C GLU A 428 -40.07 -41.00 63.76
N MET A 429 -40.98 -40.04 63.62
CA MET A 429 -42.20 -39.97 64.43
C MET A 429 -43.14 -41.16 64.15
N GLN A 430 -43.26 -41.59 62.90
CA GLN A 430 -44.04 -42.78 62.54
C GLN A 430 -43.44 -44.06 63.15
N LEU A 431 -42.11 -44.22 63.11
CA LEU A 431 -41.41 -45.33 63.74
C LEU A 431 -41.63 -45.35 65.26
N LYS A 432 -41.52 -44.20 65.93
CA LYS A 432 -41.80 -44.07 67.37
C LYS A 432 -43.25 -44.45 67.70
N LYS A 433 -44.22 -43.95 66.93
CA LYS A 433 -45.64 -44.32 67.10
C LYS A 433 -45.87 -45.82 66.93
N GLN A 434 -45.21 -46.47 65.98
CA GLN A 434 -45.32 -47.91 65.78
C GLN A 434 -44.72 -48.68 66.96
N HIS A 435 -43.56 -48.24 67.47
CA HIS A 435 -42.95 -48.80 68.66
C HIS A 435 -43.85 -48.67 69.90
N ASP A 436 -44.41 -47.49 70.12
CA ASP A 436 -45.34 -47.24 71.23
C ASP A 436 -46.62 -48.08 71.08
N ALA A 437 -47.15 -48.22 69.86
CA ALA A 437 -48.30 -49.09 69.59
C ALA A 437 -47.99 -50.56 69.93
N ASN A 438 -46.80 -51.05 69.58
CA ASN A 438 -46.35 -52.39 69.93
C ASN A 438 -46.24 -52.58 71.45
N ILE A 439 -45.69 -51.59 72.17
CA ILE A 439 -45.64 -51.61 73.64
C ILE A 439 -47.04 -51.63 74.23
N VAL A 440 -47.95 -50.77 73.74
CA VAL A 440 -49.34 -50.74 74.19
C VAL A 440 -50.01 -52.09 73.94
N GLU A 441 -49.75 -52.76 72.82
CA GLU A 441 -50.28 -54.09 72.55
C GLU A 441 -49.73 -55.13 73.54
N GLN A 442 -48.43 -55.09 73.86
CA GLN A 442 -47.85 -55.95 74.89
C GLN A 442 -48.47 -55.69 76.27
N LEU A 443 -48.63 -54.42 76.66
CA LEU A 443 -49.27 -54.04 77.91
C LEU A 443 -50.73 -54.48 77.96
N LYS A 444 -51.48 -54.38 76.85
CA LYS A 444 -52.85 -54.90 76.75
C LYS A 444 -52.91 -56.41 76.98
N LYS A 445 -52.00 -57.18 76.39
CA LYS A 445 -51.91 -58.64 76.63
C LYS A 445 -51.64 -58.95 78.09
N ILE A 446 -50.70 -58.23 78.72
CA ILE A 446 -50.41 -58.38 80.15
C ILE A 446 -51.64 -58.01 80.99
N VAL A 447 -52.36 -56.93 80.66
CA VAL A 447 -53.58 -56.54 81.36
C VAL A 447 -54.67 -57.61 81.20
N GLU A 448 -54.88 -58.15 80.00
CA GLU A 448 -55.85 -59.23 79.75
C GLU A 448 -55.50 -60.50 80.54
N GLU A 449 -54.22 -60.89 80.59
CA GLU A 449 -53.74 -61.98 81.44
C GLU A 449 -54.01 -61.71 82.93
N LYS A 450 -53.78 -60.49 83.40
CA LYS A 450 -54.04 -60.08 84.79
C LYS A 450 -55.53 -60.03 85.09
N GLU A 451 -56.37 -59.51 84.19
CA GLU A 451 -57.83 -59.48 84.33
C GLU A 451 -58.41 -60.89 84.38
N ASN A 452 -57.92 -61.81 83.54
CA ASN A 452 -58.32 -63.21 83.61
C ASN A 452 -57.93 -63.86 84.94
N LYS A 453 -56.74 -63.52 85.47
CA LYS A 453 -56.31 -63.98 86.78
C LYS A 453 -57.13 -63.37 87.92
N VAL A 454 -57.50 -62.10 87.80
CA VAL A 454 -58.42 -61.44 88.73
C VAL A 454 -59.78 -62.12 88.68
N LYS A 455 -60.35 -62.39 87.51
CA LYS A 455 -61.62 -63.14 87.37
C LYS A 455 -61.55 -64.51 88.03
N GLN A 456 -60.46 -65.25 87.84
CA GLN A 456 -60.26 -66.54 88.52
C GLN A 456 -60.25 -66.37 90.05
N LEU A 457 -59.51 -65.40 90.56
CA LEU A 457 -59.48 -65.10 91.99
C LEU A 457 -60.83 -64.57 92.52
N GLU A 458 -61.58 -63.82 91.72
CA GLU A 458 -62.92 -63.36 92.04
C GLU A 458 -63.92 -64.52 92.08
N GLU A 459 -63.83 -65.48 91.14
CA GLU A 459 -64.61 -66.73 91.16
C GLU A 459 -64.28 -67.54 92.41
N GLU A 460 -63.00 -67.68 92.77
CA GLU A 460 -62.56 -68.32 94.03
C GLU A 460 -63.08 -67.57 95.27
N ILE A 461 -63.06 -66.23 95.26
CA ILE A 461 -63.61 -65.40 96.35
C ILE A 461 -65.13 -65.54 96.43
N VAL A 462 -65.86 -65.58 95.30
CA VAL A 462 -67.31 -65.79 95.27
C VAL A 462 -67.65 -67.18 95.78
N GLU A 463 -66.85 -68.20 95.45
CA GLU A 463 -67.00 -69.55 95.98
C GLU A 463 -66.70 -69.61 97.49
N MET A 464 -65.72 -68.84 97.97
CA MET A 464 -65.44 -68.64 99.39
C MET A 464 -66.50 -67.79 100.12
N GLN A 465 -67.14 -66.82 99.45
CA GLN A 465 -68.24 -66.00 99.97
C GLN A 465 -69.56 -66.77 100.00
N LYS A 466 -69.78 -67.70 99.06
CA LYS A 466 -70.89 -68.67 99.09
C LYS A 466 -70.80 -69.58 100.34
N ASN A 467 -69.59 -69.80 100.86
CA ASN A 467 -69.33 -70.47 102.13
C ASN A 467 -69.32 -69.54 103.37
N LYS A 468 -69.52 -68.22 103.20
CA LYS A 468 -69.32 -67.22 104.26
C LYS A 468 -70.35 -66.07 104.23
N LEU A 469 -71.64 -66.42 104.20
CA LEU A 469 -72.75 -65.47 104.38
C LEU A 469 -73.82 -66.01 105.37
N MET A 470 -73.38 -66.21 106.61
CA MET A 470 -74.15 -65.89 107.82
C MET A 470 -73.56 -64.59 108.40
N SER A 471 -74.41 -63.61 108.67
CA SER A 471 -74.17 -62.41 109.48
C SER A 471 -73.56 -61.13 108.85
N SER A 472 -74.49 -60.21 108.58
CA SER A 472 -74.55 -58.79 109.01
C SER A 472 -73.63 -57.70 108.43
N ASN A 473 -74.33 -56.74 107.80
CA ASN A 473 -74.26 -55.27 107.91
C ASN A 473 -73.08 -54.48 107.29
N SER A 474 -73.42 -53.70 106.25
CA SER A 474 -72.62 -52.60 105.68
C SER A 474 -73.33 -51.25 105.83
N CYS A 475 -72.60 -50.23 106.30
CA CYS A 475 -72.93 -48.81 106.14
C CYS A 475 -72.22 -48.22 104.90
N GLN A 476 -72.88 -47.22 104.30
CA GLN A 476 -72.56 -46.37 103.14
C GLN A 476 -71.25 -45.52 103.23
N PRO A 477 -70.83 -44.69 102.23
CA PRO A 477 -71.52 -44.17 101.01
C PRO A 477 -70.71 -44.06 99.67
N GLN A 478 -71.46 -43.97 98.54
CA GLN A 478 -71.35 -43.25 97.23
C GLN A 478 -69.98 -42.86 96.58
N PRO A 479 -69.87 -42.49 95.25
CA PRO A 479 -70.87 -42.23 94.18
C PRO A 479 -70.55 -42.95 92.82
N PRO A 480 -71.36 -42.85 91.74
CA PRO A 480 -70.91 -42.04 90.58
C PRO A 480 -72.02 -41.54 89.62
N GLY A 481 -71.67 -40.58 88.74
CA GLY A 481 -72.51 -40.17 87.61
C GLY A 481 -71.71 -39.45 86.51
N ARG A 482 -71.32 -40.21 85.48
CA ARG A 482 -71.11 -39.75 84.08
C ARG A 482 -72.47 -39.28 83.48
N PRO A 483 -72.59 -38.59 82.30
CA PRO A 483 -71.74 -38.71 81.09
C PRO A 483 -71.56 -37.43 80.21
N ALA A 484 -70.74 -37.61 79.16
CA ALA A 484 -70.73 -37.04 77.78
C ALA A 484 -71.37 -35.64 77.50
N SER A 485 -70.79 -34.74 76.71
CA SER A 485 -70.17 -34.93 75.40
C SER A 485 -69.50 -33.62 74.89
N PHE A 486 -68.80 -33.74 73.76
CA PHE A 486 -68.48 -32.71 72.75
C PHE A 486 -67.08 -32.06 72.76
N VAL A 487 -66.44 -32.20 71.58
CA VAL A 487 -65.17 -31.64 71.07
C VAL A 487 -65.48 -30.31 70.31
N PRO A 488 -64.53 -29.56 69.71
CA PRO A 488 -63.07 -29.52 69.85
C PRO A 488 -62.43 -28.11 69.91
N ASN A 489 -61.11 -28.14 70.18
CA ASN A 489 -60.02 -27.27 69.71
C ASN A 489 -59.74 -25.87 70.32
N SER A 490 -58.64 -25.89 71.10
CA SER A 490 -57.48 -24.96 71.09
C SER A 490 -57.71 -23.50 71.51
N PRO A 491 -56.65 -22.71 71.84
CA PRO A 491 -55.25 -23.01 72.20
C PRO A 491 -54.77 -22.20 73.45
N SER A 492 -53.52 -22.42 73.93
CA SER A 492 -52.58 -21.41 74.51
C SER A 492 -51.42 -22.11 75.28
N PRO A 493 -50.45 -21.42 75.93
CA PRO A 493 -49.34 -20.57 75.43
C PRO A 493 -47.99 -21.00 76.11
N PRO A 494 -47.12 -20.11 76.66
CA PRO A 494 -46.21 -19.05 76.16
C PRO A 494 -44.70 -19.49 76.30
N SER A 495 -43.60 -18.75 76.05
CA SER A 495 -43.11 -17.53 76.71
C SER A 495 -41.60 -17.34 76.43
N ARG A 496 -41.19 -16.10 76.12
CA ARG A 496 -40.02 -15.32 76.66
C ARG A 496 -38.57 -15.85 76.43
N GLN A 497 -37.52 -15.07 76.11
CA GLN A 497 -37.03 -13.69 76.38
C GLN A 497 -36.09 -13.27 75.20
N SER A 498 -36.07 -12.03 74.68
CA SER A 498 -35.38 -10.80 75.18
C SER A 498 -33.83 -10.95 75.19
N VAL A 499 -32.96 -10.07 74.65
CA VAL A 499 -32.93 -8.59 74.68
C VAL A 499 -31.83 -7.94 73.76
N TYR A 500 -32.04 -6.64 73.41
CA TYR A 500 -31.11 -5.52 73.00
C TYR A 500 -30.40 -5.53 71.62
N SER A 501 -30.18 -4.44 70.86
CA SER A 501 -30.62 -3.02 70.87
C SER A 501 -30.21 -2.26 69.57
N SER A 502 -30.94 -1.17 69.28
CA SER A 502 -30.58 0.06 68.50
C SER A 502 -30.63 0.00 66.94
N SER A 503 -31.16 0.97 66.17
CA SER A 503 -31.63 2.35 66.44
C SER A 503 -32.56 2.88 65.31
N ARG A 504 -33.64 3.58 65.73
CA ARG A 504 -34.37 4.77 65.20
C ARG A 504 -34.77 4.87 63.70
N GLN A 505 -36.09 4.78 63.39
CA GLN A 505 -37.12 5.86 63.21
C GLN A 505 -37.35 6.17 61.72
N ARG A 506 -38.46 5.76 61.06
CA ARG A 506 -39.87 6.27 61.06
C ARG A 506 -39.93 7.80 60.87
N THR A 507 -40.75 8.42 60.00
CA THR A 507 -41.96 8.02 59.28
C THR A 507 -42.36 9.09 58.24
N SER A 508 -42.91 8.62 57.13
CA SER A 508 -44.04 9.15 56.33
C SER A 508 -44.37 10.65 56.21
N SER A 509 -44.57 11.05 54.95
CA SER A 509 -45.80 11.64 54.36
C SER A 509 -45.72 13.05 53.74
N ARG A 510 -46.15 13.06 52.46
CA ARG A 510 -46.93 14.06 51.70
C ARG A 510 -46.31 15.36 51.15
N LEU A 511 -46.31 15.39 49.80
CA LEU A 511 -46.86 16.39 48.85
C LEU A 511 -46.29 17.82 48.76
N SER A 512 -45.92 18.21 47.52
CA SER A 512 -46.22 19.47 46.79
C SER A 512 -45.58 19.35 45.37
N ARG A 513 -46.29 19.40 44.22
CA ARG A 513 -46.97 20.54 43.52
C ARG A 513 -45.94 21.62 43.10
N GLU A 514 -45.75 22.13 41.87
CA GLU A 514 -46.37 22.15 40.52
C GLU A 514 -45.45 23.01 39.58
N LYS A 515 -45.74 23.04 38.26
CA LYS A 515 -45.25 23.94 37.17
C LYS A 515 -43.97 23.48 36.42
N THR A 516 -43.84 23.50 35.08
CA THR A 516 -44.55 24.16 33.96
C THR A 516 -44.27 23.44 32.62
N ASP A 517 -45.30 23.44 31.76
CA ASP A 517 -45.36 23.72 30.31
C ASP A 517 -44.71 22.86 29.21
N ILE A 518 -45.61 22.49 28.29
CA ILE A 518 -45.46 22.14 26.89
C ILE A 518 -45.01 23.38 26.09
N THR A 519 -44.00 23.29 25.21
CA THR A 519 -43.98 24.02 23.92
C THR A 519 -42.99 23.42 22.92
N ASN A 520 -43.43 23.39 21.66
CA ASN A 520 -42.64 23.23 20.44
C ASN A 520 -41.61 24.36 20.26
N GLY A 521 -40.55 24.11 19.47
CA GLY A 521 -39.93 25.19 18.67
C GLY A 521 -38.40 25.22 18.62
N ILE A 522 -37.86 24.72 17.50
CA ILE A 522 -36.91 25.42 16.60
C ILE A 522 -36.00 26.48 17.24
N ALA A 523 -34.69 26.21 17.32
CA ALA A 523 -33.62 27.19 17.08
C ALA A 523 -32.29 26.42 16.85
N SER A 524 -31.74 26.40 15.64
CA SER A 524 -30.99 27.46 14.95
C SER A 524 -29.48 27.21 15.06
N ARG A 525 -28.93 26.68 13.97
CA ARG A 525 -27.50 26.62 13.66
C ARG A 525 -27.03 28.04 13.36
N ASN A 526 -26.12 28.58 14.15
CA ASN A 526 -25.38 29.78 13.80
C ASN A 526 -24.40 29.46 12.66
N GLY A 527 -24.76 29.88 11.45
CA GLY A 527 -23.86 29.96 10.30
C GLY A 527 -22.98 31.20 10.40
N MET A 528 -21.67 31.00 10.36
CA MET A 528 -20.68 32.07 10.20
C MET A 528 -20.85 32.75 8.83
N ARG A 529 -20.99 34.07 8.83
CA ARG A 529 -20.94 34.93 7.64
C ARG A 529 -19.55 35.60 7.60
N PRO A 530 -18.83 35.64 6.46
CA PRO A 530 -17.60 36.41 6.36
C PRO A 530 -17.90 37.88 6.02
N ALA A 531 -17.06 38.76 6.55
CA ALA A 531 -17.14 40.22 6.41
C ALA A 531 -16.76 40.68 4.99
N SER A 532 -17.54 41.62 4.45
CA SER A 532 -17.26 42.35 3.22
C SER A 532 -16.38 43.58 3.48
N THR A 533 -15.39 43.78 2.64
CA THR A 533 -14.52 44.95 2.58
C THR A 533 -15.15 46.10 1.79
N GLY A 534 -15.24 47.29 2.41
CA GLY A 534 -15.07 48.61 1.78
C GLY A 534 -16.26 49.26 1.07
N SER A 535 -16.73 50.42 1.58
CA SER A 535 -16.51 51.74 0.95
C SER A 535 -17.42 52.84 1.53
N MET A 536 -16.78 53.89 2.03
CA MET A 536 -17.17 55.31 2.18
C MET A 536 -18.66 55.71 2.29
N SER A 537 -19.00 56.26 3.45
CA SER A 537 -20.26 56.94 3.78
C SER A 537 -20.43 58.27 3.03
N LYS A 538 -21.53 58.43 2.29
CA LYS A 538 -22.24 59.71 2.09
C LYS A 538 -23.72 59.49 2.40
N ALA A 539 -24.33 60.45 3.10
CA ALA A 539 -25.68 60.38 3.63
C ALA A 539 -26.73 60.15 2.52
N ALA A 540 -27.62 59.17 2.71
CA ALA A 540 -28.69 58.82 1.76
C ALA A 540 -30.07 59.10 2.37
N THR A 541 -30.95 59.67 1.54
CA THR A 541 -32.35 60.00 1.80
C THR A 541 -33.24 58.74 1.91
N PRO A 542 -34.45 58.82 2.52
CA PRO A 542 -35.30 57.66 2.83
C PRO A 542 -35.88 56.90 1.63
N THR A 543 -35.67 57.38 0.39
CA THR A 543 -36.02 56.65 -0.84
C THR A 543 -34.96 55.61 -1.24
N ASP A 544 -33.68 55.85 -0.95
CA ASP A 544 -32.59 54.92 -1.30
C ASP A 544 -32.65 53.60 -0.52
N THR A 545 -33.22 53.61 0.69
CA THR A 545 -33.36 52.40 1.50
C THR A 545 -34.43 51.44 0.98
N SER A 546 -35.49 51.96 0.35
CA SER A 546 -36.55 51.13 -0.25
C SER A 546 -36.07 50.44 -1.53
N ASP A 547 -35.31 51.15 -2.36
CA ASP A 547 -34.73 50.60 -3.58
C ASP A 547 -33.60 49.61 -3.28
N GLU A 548 -32.84 49.84 -2.20
CA GLU A 548 -31.83 48.88 -1.72
C GLU A 548 -32.46 47.56 -1.23
N VAL A 549 -33.54 47.63 -0.45
CA VAL A 549 -34.27 46.42 -0.03
C VAL A 549 -34.89 45.70 -1.23
N ARG A 550 -35.37 46.43 -2.25
CA ARG A 550 -35.88 45.85 -3.49
C ARG A 550 -34.78 45.14 -4.29
N ARG A 551 -33.57 45.72 -4.38
CA ARG A 551 -32.39 45.09 -5.00
C ARG A 551 -31.99 43.82 -4.26
N GLN A 552 -31.87 43.87 -2.94
CA GLN A 552 -31.55 42.70 -2.13
C GLN A 552 -32.59 41.59 -2.26
N PHE A 553 -33.88 41.91 -2.31
CA PHE A 553 -34.93 40.92 -2.54
C PHE A 553 -34.80 40.25 -3.91
N GLN A 554 -34.47 41.02 -4.95
CA GLN A 554 -34.24 40.48 -6.30
C GLN A 554 -32.97 39.60 -6.37
N GLU A 555 -31.91 39.99 -5.64
CA GLU A 555 -30.70 39.18 -5.50
C GLU A 555 -30.99 37.85 -4.80
N TYR A 556 -31.70 37.86 -3.67
CA TYR A 556 -32.11 36.64 -2.97
C TYR A 556 -32.99 35.73 -3.83
N LYS A 557 -33.89 36.31 -4.63
CA LYS A 557 -34.71 35.56 -5.57
C LYS A 557 -33.88 34.89 -6.65
N SER A 558 -32.89 35.60 -7.22
CA SER A 558 -31.98 35.03 -8.22
C SER A 558 -31.10 33.92 -7.63
N LEU A 559 -30.62 34.11 -6.39
CA LEU A 559 -29.80 33.13 -5.70
C LEU A 559 -30.58 31.85 -5.37
N LEU A 560 -31.85 31.99 -4.97
CA LEU A 560 -32.73 30.85 -4.74
C LEU A 560 -32.96 30.05 -6.02
N GLN A 561 -33.21 30.72 -7.14
CA GLN A 561 -33.42 30.06 -8.44
C GLN A 561 -32.16 29.31 -8.91
N VAL A 562 -30.97 29.89 -8.71
CA VAL A 562 -29.71 29.20 -9.00
C VAL A 562 -29.53 27.98 -8.10
N ALA A 563 -29.82 28.12 -6.80
CA ALA A 563 -29.73 27.01 -5.85
C ALA A 563 -30.72 25.87 -6.15
N GLU A 564 -31.93 26.19 -6.63
CA GLU A 564 -32.91 25.19 -7.08
C GLU A 564 -32.40 24.40 -8.28
N VAL A 565 -31.84 25.06 -9.29
CA VAL A 565 -31.25 24.40 -10.46
C VAL A 565 -30.04 23.55 -10.06
N GLU A 566 -29.19 24.04 -9.16
CA GLU A 566 -28.06 23.26 -8.64
C GLU A 566 -28.52 22.03 -7.85
N ARG A 567 -29.58 22.17 -7.02
CA ARG A 567 -30.19 21.04 -6.31
C ARG A 567 -30.70 20.00 -7.30
N ASP A 568 -31.44 20.42 -8.32
CA ASP A 568 -32.02 19.51 -9.31
C ASP A 568 -30.93 18.77 -10.10
N ARG A 569 -29.86 19.48 -10.50
CA ARG A 569 -28.68 18.87 -11.13
C ARG A 569 -27.95 17.87 -10.23
N VAL A 570 -27.87 18.16 -8.93
CA VAL A 570 -27.28 17.23 -7.96
C VAL A 570 -28.16 16.00 -7.78
N MET A 571 -29.49 16.15 -7.77
CA MET A 571 -30.42 15.01 -7.72
C MET A 571 -30.27 14.11 -8.96
N GLU A 572 -30.17 14.68 -10.16
CA GLU A 572 -29.92 13.91 -11.38
C GLU A 572 -28.58 13.15 -11.31
N LEU A 573 -27.51 13.80 -10.83
CA LEU A 573 -26.21 13.14 -10.66
C LEU A 573 -26.29 11.99 -9.65
N VAL A 574 -27.01 12.17 -8.54
CA VAL A 574 -27.25 11.11 -7.56
C VAL A 574 -28.02 9.95 -8.20
N GLN A 575 -29.03 10.23 -9.03
CA GLN A 575 -29.80 9.19 -9.73
C GLN A 575 -28.92 8.40 -10.71
N VAL A 576 -28.08 9.06 -11.49
CA VAL A 576 -27.13 8.39 -12.41
C VAL A 576 -26.10 7.55 -11.64
N LEU A 577 -25.60 8.06 -10.51
CA LEU A 577 -24.67 7.30 -9.67
C LEU A 577 -25.36 6.09 -9.03
N GLN A 578 -26.61 6.23 -8.59
CA GLN A 578 -27.40 5.13 -8.06
C GLN A 578 -27.63 4.05 -9.12
N GLN A 579 -28.03 4.43 -10.34
CA GLN A 579 -28.19 3.50 -11.44
C GLN A 579 -26.88 2.76 -11.78
N ARG A 580 -25.75 3.46 -11.80
CA ARG A 580 -24.44 2.84 -12.05
C ARG A 580 -24.05 1.85 -10.94
N ILE A 581 -24.39 2.15 -9.69
CA ILE A 581 -24.19 1.24 -8.57
C ILE A 581 -25.05 -0.02 -8.76
N ASP A 582 -26.32 0.15 -9.12
CA ASP A 582 -27.25 -0.97 -9.35
C ASP A 582 -26.78 -1.85 -10.51
N GLU A 583 -26.34 -1.26 -11.63
CA GLU A 583 -25.74 -1.99 -12.76
C GLU A 583 -24.45 -2.73 -12.37
N SER A 584 -23.60 -2.11 -11.54
CA SER A 584 -22.39 -2.76 -11.04
C SER A 584 -22.74 -3.93 -10.11
N ASN A 585 -23.74 -3.79 -9.25
CA ASN A 585 -24.21 -4.85 -8.36
C ASN A 585 -24.82 -6.00 -9.15
N GLN A 586 -25.57 -5.71 -10.21
CA GLN A 586 -26.13 -6.70 -11.11
C GLN A 586 -25.03 -7.53 -11.79
N LYS A 587 -23.97 -6.90 -12.30
CA LYS A 587 -22.80 -7.60 -12.88
C LYS A 587 -22.07 -8.49 -11.87
N VAL A 588 -21.98 -8.03 -10.62
CA VAL A 588 -21.38 -8.82 -9.53
C VAL A 588 -22.25 -10.05 -9.23
N LEU A 589 -23.57 -9.89 -9.20
CA LEU A 589 -24.51 -11.00 -8.99
C LEU A 589 -24.43 -12.03 -10.12
N GLU A 590 -24.44 -11.59 -11.38
CA GLU A 590 -24.29 -12.47 -12.55
C GLU A 590 -22.96 -13.23 -12.53
N SER A 591 -21.86 -12.56 -12.18
CA SER A 591 -20.55 -13.20 -12.04
C SER A 591 -20.53 -14.22 -10.90
N GLN A 592 -21.21 -13.91 -9.78
CA GLN A 592 -21.36 -14.83 -8.65
C GLN A 592 -22.16 -16.08 -9.06
N ASP A 593 -23.26 -15.90 -9.79
CA ASP A 593 -24.08 -17.00 -10.30
C ASP A 593 -23.29 -17.89 -11.26
N GLN A 594 -22.52 -17.32 -12.19
CA GLN A 594 -21.62 -18.07 -13.07
C GLN A 594 -20.58 -18.89 -12.28
N VAL A 595 -20.01 -18.32 -11.22
CA VAL A 595 -19.07 -19.05 -10.35
C VAL A 595 -19.77 -20.20 -9.63
N THR A 596 -21.01 -20.00 -9.17
CA THR A 596 -21.77 -21.10 -8.55
C THR A 596 -22.11 -22.20 -9.54
N GLU A 597 -22.47 -21.85 -10.77
CA GLU A 597 -22.75 -22.81 -11.84
C GLU A 597 -21.50 -23.60 -12.24
N LEU A 598 -20.36 -22.93 -12.39
CA LEU A 598 -19.07 -23.59 -12.65
C LEU A 598 -18.67 -24.54 -11.51
N LYS A 599 -18.90 -24.16 -10.25
CA LYS A 599 -18.69 -25.05 -9.10
C LYS A 599 -19.59 -26.28 -9.15
N GLN A 600 -20.86 -26.12 -9.52
CA GLN A 600 -21.78 -27.25 -9.68
C GLN A 600 -21.37 -28.16 -10.83
N ARG A 601 -20.95 -27.60 -11.98
CA ARG A 601 -20.41 -28.35 -13.11
C ARG A 601 -19.13 -29.11 -12.75
N ASN A 602 -18.20 -28.48 -12.02
CA ASN A 602 -16.99 -29.15 -11.52
C ASN A 602 -17.34 -30.29 -10.56
N ALA A 603 -18.26 -30.10 -9.61
CA ALA A 603 -18.70 -31.18 -8.72
C ALA A 603 -19.39 -32.32 -9.49
N HIS A 604 -20.07 -32.02 -10.59
CA HIS A 604 -20.65 -33.05 -11.46
C HIS A 604 -19.57 -33.81 -12.23
N LEU A 605 -18.58 -33.12 -12.78
CA LEU A 605 -17.43 -33.74 -13.46
C LEU A 605 -16.60 -34.58 -12.49
N GLU A 606 -16.35 -34.12 -11.26
CA GLU A 606 -15.69 -34.90 -10.20
C GLU A 606 -16.46 -36.19 -9.91
N LYS A 607 -17.79 -36.12 -9.76
CA LYS A 607 -18.63 -37.32 -9.59
C LYS A 607 -18.56 -38.27 -10.79
N GLN A 608 -18.47 -37.75 -12.02
CA GLN A 608 -18.27 -38.59 -13.21
C GLN A 608 -16.88 -39.23 -13.22
N MET A 609 -15.84 -38.46 -12.89
CA MET A 609 -14.46 -38.96 -12.78
C MET A 609 -14.33 -40.02 -11.70
N ASP A 610 -15.02 -39.89 -10.57
CA ASP A 610 -15.02 -40.90 -9.52
C ASP A 610 -15.78 -42.16 -9.94
N ARG A 611 -16.88 -42.03 -10.68
CA ARG A 611 -17.58 -43.19 -11.27
C ARG A 611 -16.69 -43.93 -12.27
N LEU A 612 -16.01 -43.19 -13.16
CA LEU A 612 -15.08 -43.75 -14.13
C LEU A 612 -13.84 -44.37 -13.45
N LYS A 613 -13.31 -43.76 -12.37
CA LYS A 613 -12.24 -44.36 -11.56
C LYS A 613 -12.69 -45.65 -10.89
N VAL A 614 -13.92 -45.71 -10.37
CA VAL A 614 -14.47 -46.94 -9.76
C VAL A 614 -14.71 -48.03 -10.82
N GLU A 615 -15.06 -47.67 -12.05
CA GLU A 615 -15.10 -48.60 -13.19
C GLU A 615 -13.69 -49.06 -13.63
N ASN A 616 -12.70 -48.16 -13.68
CA ASN A 616 -11.32 -48.49 -14.03
C ASN A 616 -10.60 -49.33 -12.96
N VAL A 617 -10.97 -49.20 -11.68
CA VAL A 617 -10.41 -50.03 -10.59
C VAL A 617 -10.91 -51.48 -10.67
N LYS A 618 -12.02 -51.75 -11.36
CA LYS A 618 -12.46 -53.14 -11.65
C LYS A 618 -11.74 -53.78 -12.83
N GLY A 619 -10.94 -53.03 -13.58
CA GLY A 619 -10.23 -53.55 -14.75
C GLY A 619 -8.88 -52.89 -14.92
N MET A 620 -7.87 -53.35 -14.17
CA MET A 620 -6.47 -53.56 -14.62
C MET A 620 -5.51 -53.62 -13.43
N GLY A 621 -4.94 -54.81 -13.23
CA GLY A 621 -3.81 -55.01 -12.34
C GLY A 621 -2.49 -54.60 -12.98
N LYS A 622 -1.62 -54.03 -12.14
CA LYS A 622 -0.14 -54.05 -12.20
C LYS A 622 0.54 -53.33 -13.39
N LYS A 623 1.24 -52.23 -13.10
CA LYS A 623 2.69 -52.23 -12.84
C LYS A 623 3.18 -50.80 -12.57
N ALA A 624 3.91 -50.66 -11.47
CA ALA A 624 4.70 -49.48 -11.15
C ALA A 624 6.07 -49.57 -11.83
N THR A 625 6.56 -48.44 -12.35
CA THR A 625 7.99 -48.23 -12.59
C THR A 625 8.34 -46.78 -12.26
N LYS A 626 9.03 -46.61 -11.14
CA LYS A 626 9.78 -45.40 -10.78
C LYS A 626 11.03 -45.31 -11.66
N ARG A 627 11.37 -44.11 -12.16
CA ARG A 627 12.75 -43.74 -12.49
C ARG A 627 13.03 -42.26 -12.16
N PRO A 628 14.31 -41.89 -11.96
CA PRO A 628 14.68 -40.71 -11.17
C PRO A 628 15.46 -39.63 -11.97
N VAL A 629 15.54 -38.43 -11.37
CA VAL A 629 16.66 -37.44 -11.39
C VAL A 629 17.01 -36.73 -12.73
N GLY A 630 17.27 -35.41 -12.65
CA GLY A 630 18.25 -34.76 -13.53
C GLY A 630 18.00 -33.28 -13.78
N ALA A 631 18.89 -32.44 -13.26
CA ALA A 631 18.90 -30.99 -13.44
C ALA A 631 19.59 -30.55 -14.74
N LEU A 632 19.14 -29.40 -15.28
CA LEU A 632 19.87 -28.28 -15.90
C LEU A 632 20.97 -28.56 -16.95
N SER A 633 20.86 -27.97 -18.16
CA SER A 633 21.97 -27.33 -18.93
C SER A 633 21.49 -27.03 -20.37
N THR A 634 21.34 -25.77 -20.75
CA THR A 634 22.25 -25.00 -21.65
C THR A 634 22.01 -25.23 -23.15
N VAL A 635 21.33 -24.24 -23.77
CA VAL A 635 21.46 -23.55 -25.09
C VAL A 635 22.15 -24.22 -26.31
N GLN A 636 22.67 -25.44 -26.25
CA GLN A 636 23.51 -26.03 -27.29
C GLN A 636 22.89 -27.25 -28.01
N ASP A 637 21.55 -27.38 -28.01
CA ASP A 637 20.84 -28.49 -28.70
C ASP A 637 19.93 -28.04 -29.87
N LEU A 638 19.87 -26.74 -30.19
CA LEU A 638 18.99 -26.23 -31.25
C LEU A 638 19.54 -26.36 -32.70
N LEU A 639 20.61 -27.12 -32.92
CA LEU A 639 21.23 -27.28 -34.24
C LEU A 639 21.38 -28.73 -34.72
N ARG A 640 20.64 -29.68 -34.14
CA ARG A 640 20.44 -31.00 -34.78
C ARG A 640 19.06 -31.09 -35.41
N ALA A 641 19.06 -30.97 -36.74
CA ALA A 641 17.97 -31.43 -37.57
C ALA A 641 17.73 -32.93 -37.33
N ASP A 642 16.45 -33.31 -37.38
CA ASP A 642 15.88 -34.66 -37.33
C ASP A 642 15.73 -35.31 -35.95
N VAL A 643 14.72 -34.85 -35.20
CA VAL A 643 14.03 -35.65 -34.17
C VAL A 643 12.54 -35.74 -34.56
N PRO A 644 11.94 -36.93 -34.66
CA PRO A 644 10.52 -37.06 -34.98
C PRO A 644 9.71 -36.47 -33.82
N VAL A 645 8.99 -35.39 -34.11
CA VAL A 645 8.12 -34.71 -33.14
C VAL A 645 7.03 -35.69 -32.71
N SER A 646 7.04 -36.11 -31.45
CA SER A 646 6.03 -37.01 -30.89
C SER A 646 4.64 -36.36 -31.01
N GLN A 647 3.64 -37.11 -31.45
CA GLN A 647 2.24 -36.68 -31.61
C GLN A 647 1.68 -35.94 -30.38
N GLU A 648 2.13 -36.32 -29.18
CA GLU A 648 1.74 -35.70 -27.91
C GLU A 648 2.21 -34.23 -27.80
N THR A 649 3.37 -33.91 -28.37
CA THR A 649 3.90 -32.53 -28.40
C THR A 649 3.21 -31.66 -29.45
N THR A 650 2.76 -32.25 -30.57
CA THR A 650 1.93 -31.53 -31.54
C THR A 650 0.56 -31.23 -30.98
N ASP A 651 -0.05 -32.18 -30.25
CA ASP A 651 -1.37 -32.01 -29.64
C ASP A 651 -1.33 -30.95 -28.53
N GLU A 652 -0.24 -30.91 -27.73
CA GLU A 652 -0.05 -29.87 -26.71
C GLU A 652 0.15 -28.48 -27.34
N LEU A 653 0.94 -28.38 -28.41
CA LEU A 653 1.12 -27.12 -29.15
C LEU A 653 -0.18 -26.66 -29.81
N GLN A 654 -0.99 -27.59 -30.32
CA GLN A 654 -2.29 -27.30 -30.92
C GLN A 654 -3.31 -26.83 -29.87
N ALA A 655 -3.30 -27.40 -28.66
CA ALA A 655 -4.10 -26.92 -27.54
C ALA A 655 -3.68 -25.51 -27.08
N ARG A 656 -2.38 -25.24 -27.00
CA ARG A 656 -1.86 -23.89 -26.68
C ARG A 656 -2.22 -22.87 -27.76
N LEU A 657 -2.18 -23.27 -29.03
CA LEU A 657 -2.59 -22.41 -30.15
C LEU A 657 -4.09 -22.09 -30.08
N ALA A 658 -4.94 -23.08 -29.76
CA ALA A 658 -6.38 -22.86 -29.59
C ALA A 658 -6.67 -21.86 -28.46
N ILE A 659 -6.01 -22.01 -27.31
CA ILE A 659 -6.14 -21.06 -26.19
C ILE A 659 -5.72 -19.65 -26.60
N GLN A 660 -4.62 -19.51 -27.34
CA GLN A 660 -4.16 -18.21 -27.82
C GLN A 660 -5.11 -17.57 -28.85
N ILE A 661 -5.81 -18.37 -29.65
CA ILE A 661 -6.83 -17.88 -30.58
C ILE A 661 -8.03 -17.36 -29.81
N ASP A 662 -8.53 -18.13 -28.83
CA ASP A 662 -9.66 -17.74 -27.98
C ASP A 662 -9.34 -16.46 -27.18
N GLU A 663 -8.13 -16.36 -26.62
CA GLU A 663 -7.66 -15.14 -25.94
C GLU A 663 -7.61 -13.94 -26.90
N ASN A 664 -7.11 -14.13 -28.13
CA ASN A 664 -7.09 -13.06 -29.12
C ASN A 664 -8.50 -12.62 -29.53
N ASP A 665 -9.44 -13.53 -29.68
CA ASP A 665 -10.82 -13.19 -30.06
C ASP A 665 -11.59 -12.54 -28.91
N ALA A 666 -11.32 -12.95 -27.66
CA ALA A 666 -11.80 -12.25 -26.47
C ALA A 666 -11.24 -10.81 -26.40
N LEU A 667 -9.95 -10.64 -26.68
CA LEU A 667 -9.30 -9.31 -26.72
C LEU A 667 -9.88 -8.43 -27.85
N LYS A 668 -10.12 -8.97 -29.04
CA LYS A 668 -10.78 -8.25 -30.14
C LYS A 668 -12.18 -7.80 -29.75
N THR A 669 -12.96 -8.69 -29.12
CA THR A 669 -14.33 -8.39 -28.68
C THR A 669 -14.33 -7.31 -27.60
N ALA A 670 -13.42 -7.38 -26.63
CA ALA A 670 -13.25 -6.37 -25.59
C ALA A 670 -12.83 -5.00 -26.17
N LEU A 671 -11.94 -5.01 -27.18
CA LEU A 671 -11.52 -3.80 -27.87
C LEU A 671 -12.68 -3.16 -28.64
N GLN A 672 -13.47 -3.95 -29.38
CA GLN A 672 -14.65 -3.46 -30.09
C GLN A 672 -15.70 -2.89 -29.14
N SER A 673 -15.96 -3.57 -28.01
CA SER A 673 -16.86 -3.07 -26.97
C SER A 673 -16.38 -1.74 -26.38
N THR A 674 -15.08 -1.62 -26.11
CA THR A 674 -14.48 -0.37 -25.61
C THR A 674 -14.57 0.75 -26.64
N LEU A 675 -14.35 0.45 -27.92
CA LEU A 675 -14.44 1.42 -29.01
C LEU A 675 -15.87 1.94 -29.13
N LYS A 676 -16.86 1.04 -29.14
CA LYS A 676 -18.28 1.41 -29.19
C LYS A 676 -18.69 2.28 -28.00
N ALA A 677 -18.28 1.93 -26.78
CA ALA A 677 -18.53 2.76 -25.60
C ALA A 677 -17.91 4.16 -25.74
N LYS A 678 -16.73 4.27 -26.35
CA LYS A 678 -16.09 5.57 -26.61
C LYS A 678 -16.78 6.39 -27.69
N GLU A 679 -17.35 5.75 -28.71
CA GLU A 679 -18.20 6.42 -29.69
C GLU A 679 -19.50 6.93 -29.08
N GLU A 680 -20.13 6.15 -28.20
CA GLU A 680 -21.31 6.56 -27.44
C GLU A 680 -21.02 7.75 -26.52
N ASP A 681 -19.90 7.72 -25.78
CA ASP A 681 -19.41 8.85 -24.98
C ASP A 681 -19.25 10.11 -25.85
N LEU A 682 -18.60 9.97 -27.02
CA LEU A 682 -18.35 11.08 -27.94
C LEU A 682 -19.67 11.68 -28.46
N ASN A 683 -20.62 10.84 -28.83
CA ASN A 683 -21.94 11.28 -29.30
C ASN A 683 -22.69 12.05 -28.21
N LEU A 684 -22.63 11.57 -26.96
CA LEU A 684 -23.24 12.29 -25.83
C LEU A 684 -22.59 13.66 -25.61
N TYR A 685 -21.26 13.75 -25.71
CA TYR A 685 -20.54 15.02 -25.62
C TYR A 685 -20.94 15.99 -26.74
N GLN A 686 -21.09 15.50 -27.98
CA GLN A 686 -21.55 16.31 -29.10
C GLN A 686 -22.98 16.81 -28.87
N GLN A 687 -23.88 15.95 -28.40
CA GLN A 687 -25.26 16.33 -28.09
C GLN A 687 -25.33 17.39 -26.98
N MET A 688 -24.57 17.22 -25.90
CA MET A 688 -24.48 18.22 -24.83
C MET A 688 -23.95 19.57 -25.33
N MET A 689 -22.96 19.55 -26.22
CA MET A 689 -22.39 20.76 -26.80
C MET A 689 -23.41 21.50 -27.66
N GLU A 690 -24.17 20.77 -28.50
CA GLU A 690 -25.22 21.37 -29.33
C GLU A 690 -26.38 21.91 -28.49
N GLN A 691 -26.80 21.20 -27.43
CA GLN A 691 -27.79 21.71 -26.48
C GLN A 691 -27.32 22.99 -25.79
N THR A 692 -26.07 23.02 -25.31
CA THR A 692 -25.47 24.22 -24.68
C THR A 692 -25.45 25.40 -25.64
N LYS A 693 -25.08 25.15 -26.91
CA LYS A 693 -25.10 26.15 -27.99
C LYS A 693 -26.53 26.65 -28.26
N GLN A 694 -27.54 25.78 -28.27
CA GLN A 694 -28.93 26.19 -28.46
C GLN A 694 -29.44 27.07 -27.31
N VAL A 695 -29.13 26.71 -26.06
CA VAL A 695 -29.46 27.53 -24.88
C VAL A 695 -28.80 28.90 -24.98
N PHE A 696 -27.52 28.94 -25.34
CA PHE A 696 -26.79 30.20 -25.51
C PHE A 696 -27.38 31.08 -26.62
N LEU A 697 -27.68 30.51 -27.79
CA LEU A 697 -28.34 31.22 -28.90
C LEU A 697 -29.74 31.72 -28.52
N THR A 698 -30.45 30.99 -27.68
CA THR A 698 -31.77 31.40 -27.17
C THR A 698 -31.65 32.55 -26.18
N GLY A 699 -30.68 32.48 -25.25
CA GLY A 699 -30.36 33.58 -24.33
C GLY A 699 -29.94 34.85 -25.08
N LEU A 700 -29.12 34.73 -26.13
CA LEU A 700 -28.75 35.86 -26.99
C LEU A 700 -29.95 36.48 -27.72
N ARG A 701 -30.90 35.66 -28.17
CA ARG A 701 -32.14 36.16 -28.80
C ARG A 701 -33.04 36.90 -27.81
N GLN A 702 -33.20 36.36 -26.60
CA GLN A 702 -33.95 37.01 -25.53
C GLN A 702 -33.31 38.33 -25.09
N TYR A 703 -31.97 38.37 -24.98
CA TYR A 703 -31.23 39.60 -24.66
C TYR A 703 -31.44 40.69 -25.72
N ARG A 704 -31.45 40.33 -27.01
CA ARG A 704 -31.74 41.30 -28.08
C ARG A 704 -33.19 41.80 -28.06
N GLN A 705 -34.15 40.93 -27.74
CA GLN A 705 -35.57 41.29 -27.65
C GLN A 705 -35.91 42.13 -26.42
N GLY A 706 -35.17 41.98 -25.30
CA GLY A 706 -35.35 42.80 -24.10
C GLY A 706 -34.67 44.18 -24.14
N ASN A 707 -33.85 44.43 -25.17
CA ASN A 707 -33.16 45.71 -25.41
C ASN A 707 -33.73 46.49 -26.62
N SER A 708 -34.84 46.02 -27.20
CA SER A 708 -35.69 46.78 -28.13
C SER A 708 -36.96 47.20 -27.40
#